data_AF-A0A1T2L8A8-F1
#
_entry.id   AF-A0A1T2L8A8-F1
#
_cell.length_a   1.000
_cell.length_b   1.000
_cell.length_c   1.000
_cell.angle_alpha   90.00
_cell.angle_beta   90.00
_cell.angle_gamma   90.00
#
_symmetry.space_group_name_H-M   'P 1'
#
loop_
_entity.id
_entity.type
_entity.pdbx_description
1 polymer ?
#
loop_
_entity_poly.entity_id
_entity_poly.type
_entity_poly.pdbx_seq_one_letter_code
_entity_poly.pdbx_strand_id
1 'polypeptide(L)'
;MNNYRNIHSSRGFTLIEALVALIVLAVGLLSLAQFHTNLVSSGALTKTRTEAINVAQEKLEELRNNIEVTDYTGLVSSTSGTQETVNGTNAIYTVSWTVGNVPNSLQAKVITVSASWTGRDGTTQTISLVSNIAWNNPVTSVALAGAGVANPLIETPKGSAEFVDDREYTDSNGDPSLPQGATDNDDGTQTYQDGDTYELIDEATGDVILELDCANNTCAGFVTISGTVVIDDGDVTATDVNVMASDVAFCARSIDDATTTPVGVYPTGATGNGIDYSFFTYTCYLGHGWYGNIGILRTDNANSNERVCLGDPTVASNDTYYPTVNNNRTYRGLFNLSTDNGTPPIYYSFGADAGTTITGHDFFLDTITGNNVTGADCITPMTNDYEGNADGTGTGTNIFAGVPDNFYCLNPHITTPTGFDAASSCAIDPTNSNLTVHTVTGEIVATTEAAFNNMTDNTSVVTSDGETCGLAVNDTYGRDGVFATYECTANDWGGGWSGTISVNTPDTAACTPENYDYTTTLLEADATNKDFECVEQISTTTFEVSGIVTGLGDTPVAEISATSDAECSIRSGGFSCQMSYLSNTSGWTGSIMLYPALAGAECTPSFYTQDTAITEDPGTFNFECTVAETVTFEIIGTISGIGDTSTAELYGSPDAICDFKTGGYKCDVSYLSTSDGWIGGISLYKSGYLCEPSSHYAEAPLTSDPGSYNFSCTEELIPQQFTISGSVDAGNIASVTISDGGTCSNTNSTYSCTTAIFYGDTWSGSVSMSTNKTVCDSPATFTNITGDTTYNFNGEVQARNCP
;
A
#
# COMPACT_ATOMS: atom_id res chain seq x y z
N MET A 1 -40.08 -114.74 33.39
CA MET A 1 -39.84 -113.92 32.19
C MET A 1 -40.96 -112.91 32.08
N ASN A 2 -40.62 -111.62 32.20
CA ASN A 2 -41.16 -110.47 31.44
C ASN A 2 -41.10 -109.20 32.29
N ASN A 3 -40.00 -108.47 32.14
CA ASN A 3 -39.89 -107.07 32.48
C ASN A 3 -40.63 -106.26 31.40
N TYR A 4 -41.81 -105.75 31.73
CA TYR A 4 -42.43 -104.69 30.93
C TYR A 4 -41.83 -103.35 31.35
N ARG A 5 -40.92 -102.82 30.52
CA ARG A 5 -40.49 -101.42 30.54
C ARG A 5 -41.67 -100.56 30.08
N ASN A 6 -42.22 -99.74 30.96
CA ASN A 6 -43.12 -98.66 30.59
C ASN A 6 -42.33 -97.57 29.85
N ILE A 7 -42.62 -97.40 28.56
CA ILE A 7 -42.23 -96.23 27.78
C ILE A 7 -43.33 -95.18 28.03
N HIS A 8 -43.02 -94.13 28.80
CA HIS A 8 -43.89 -92.97 28.87
C HIS A 8 -43.87 -92.26 27.52
N SER A 9 -45.02 -92.19 26.85
CA SER A 9 -45.21 -91.38 25.65
C SER A 9 -45.33 -89.90 26.03
N SER A 10 -44.38 -89.09 25.58
CA SER A 10 -44.43 -87.64 25.62
C SER A 10 -45.56 -87.13 24.72
N ARG A 11 -46.65 -86.64 25.30
CA ARG A 11 -47.68 -85.86 24.59
C ARG A 11 -47.85 -84.53 25.30
N GLY A 12 -47.70 -83.43 24.56
CA GLY A 12 -48.57 -82.27 24.78
C GLY A 12 -48.00 -80.85 24.91
N PHE A 13 -46.83 -80.49 24.36
CA PHE A 13 -46.36 -79.08 24.39
C PHE A 13 -46.09 -78.41 23.03
N THR A 14 -46.37 -79.07 21.90
CA THR A 14 -45.99 -78.52 20.57
C THR A 14 -46.84 -77.33 20.10
N LEU A 15 -48.13 -77.24 20.47
CA LEU A 15 -49.00 -76.15 20.03
C LEU A 15 -48.70 -74.83 20.77
N ILE A 16 -48.47 -74.91 22.09
CA ILE A 16 -48.15 -73.72 22.89
C ILE A 16 -46.77 -73.18 22.50
N GLU A 17 -45.81 -74.08 22.21
CA GLU A 17 -44.47 -73.72 21.76
C GLU A 17 -44.48 -73.07 20.37
N ALA A 18 -45.29 -73.57 19.42
CA ALA A 18 -45.47 -72.93 18.12
C ALA A 18 -46.13 -71.53 18.22
N LEU A 19 -47.06 -71.34 19.15
CA LEU A 19 -47.68 -70.03 19.41
C LEU A 19 -46.70 -69.04 20.04
N VAL A 20 -45.90 -69.49 21.01
CA VAL A 20 -44.84 -68.66 21.62
C VAL A 20 -43.79 -68.30 20.59
N ALA A 21 -43.34 -69.26 19.76
CA ALA A 21 -42.40 -69.01 18.67
C ALA A 21 -42.94 -68.01 17.64
N LEU A 22 -44.22 -68.10 17.27
CA LEU A 22 -44.88 -67.13 16.39
C LEU A 22 -44.89 -65.72 16.98
N ILE A 23 -45.17 -65.58 18.28
CA ILE A 23 -45.17 -64.27 18.97
C ILE A 23 -43.76 -63.69 19.01
N VAL A 24 -42.75 -64.48 19.37
CA VAL A 24 -41.35 -64.03 19.39
C VAL A 24 -40.90 -63.60 18.00
N LEU A 25 -41.25 -64.36 16.96
CA LEU A 25 -40.95 -64.03 15.57
C LEU A 25 -41.68 -62.76 15.10
N ALA A 26 -42.95 -62.58 15.48
CA ALA A 26 -43.70 -61.38 15.14
C ALA A 26 -43.10 -60.11 15.79
N VAL A 27 -42.67 -60.20 17.05
CA VAL A 27 -41.99 -59.10 17.74
C VAL A 27 -40.63 -58.81 17.08
N GLY A 28 -39.84 -59.85 16.77
CA GLY A 28 -38.55 -59.68 16.09
C GLY A 28 -38.68 -59.03 14.71
N LEU A 29 -39.69 -59.42 13.91
CA LEU A 29 -39.95 -58.80 12.60
C LEU A 29 -40.43 -57.36 12.73
N LEU A 30 -41.19 -57.01 13.77
CA LEU A 30 -41.62 -55.63 14.01
C LEU A 30 -40.43 -54.72 14.36
N SER A 31 -39.51 -55.20 15.20
CA SER A 31 -38.27 -54.46 15.52
C SER A 31 -37.39 -54.26 14.27
N LEU A 32 -37.25 -55.29 13.42
CA LEU A 32 -36.49 -55.19 12.18
C LEU A 32 -37.13 -54.18 11.18
N ALA A 33 -38.46 -54.17 11.08
CA ALA A 33 -39.17 -53.23 10.21
C ALA A 33 -38.97 -51.77 10.66
N GLN A 34 -38.98 -51.52 11.98
CA GLN A 34 -38.66 -50.19 12.53
C GLN A 34 -37.22 -49.78 12.24
N PHE A 35 -36.26 -50.69 12.44
CA PHE A 35 -34.86 -50.45 12.14
C PHE A 35 -34.61 -50.13 10.64
N HIS A 36 -35.18 -50.93 9.74
CA HIS A 36 -35.06 -50.71 8.29
C HIS A 36 -35.68 -49.38 7.86
N THR A 37 -36.81 -48.98 8.48
CA THR A 37 -37.44 -47.69 8.20
C THR A 37 -36.56 -46.51 8.64
N ASN A 38 -35.88 -46.63 9.79
CA ASN A 38 -34.96 -45.62 10.30
C ASN A 38 -33.69 -45.51 9.44
N LEU A 39 -33.16 -46.61 8.90
CA LEU A 39 -32.02 -46.55 7.99
C LEU A 39 -32.36 -45.83 6.68
N VAL A 40 -33.53 -46.13 6.10
CA VAL A 40 -33.97 -45.50 4.84
C VAL A 40 -34.28 -44.00 5.05
N SER A 41 -34.86 -43.62 6.18
CA SER A 41 -35.10 -42.19 6.50
C SER A 41 -33.81 -41.44 6.79
N SER A 42 -32.85 -42.08 7.48
CA SER A 42 -31.52 -41.53 7.76
C SER A 42 -30.76 -41.26 6.46
N GLY A 43 -30.74 -42.22 5.52
CA GLY A 43 -30.06 -42.03 4.23
C GLY A 43 -30.64 -40.90 3.38
N ALA A 44 -31.96 -40.69 3.41
CA ALA A 44 -32.57 -39.54 2.74
C ALA A 44 -32.20 -38.21 3.41
N LEU A 45 -32.15 -38.17 4.75
CA LEU A 45 -31.74 -36.98 5.50
C LEU A 45 -30.27 -36.62 5.23
N THR A 46 -29.38 -37.60 5.19
CA THR A 46 -27.96 -37.39 4.86
C THR A 46 -27.82 -36.77 3.47
N LYS A 47 -28.53 -37.29 2.46
CA LYS A 47 -28.50 -36.72 1.09
C LYS A 47 -28.97 -35.26 1.07
N THR A 48 -30.06 -34.93 1.77
CA THR A 48 -30.55 -33.56 1.85
C THR A 48 -29.58 -32.63 2.60
N ARG A 49 -28.86 -33.12 3.62
CA ARG A 49 -27.82 -32.36 4.34
C ARG A 49 -26.57 -32.12 3.49
N THR A 50 -26.08 -33.14 2.80
CA THR A 50 -24.93 -33.01 1.89
C THR A 50 -25.23 -32.00 0.78
N GLU A 51 -26.42 -32.07 0.18
CA GLU A 51 -26.83 -31.09 -0.82
C GLU A 51 -26.98 -29.68 -0.21
N ALA A 52 -27.47 -29.54 1.03
CA ALA A 52 -27.52 -28.25 1.72
C ALA A 52 -26.12 -27.63 1.93
N ILE A 53 -25.12 -28.46 2.27
CA ILE A 53 -23.72 -28.04 2.41
C ILE A 53 -23.19 -27.55 1.07
N ASN A 54 -23.40 -28.32 0.00
CA ASN A 54 -22.93 -27.93 -1.33
C ASN A 54 -23.54 -26.59 -1.79
N VAL A 55 -24.85 -26.39 -1.57
CA VAL A 55 -25.54 -25.13 -1.89
C VAL A 55 -25.00 -23.96 -1.04
N ALA A 56 -24.72 -24.18 0.24
CA ALA A 56 -24.12 -23.15 1.09
C ALA A 56 -22.66 -22.86 0.69
N GLN A 57 -21.90 -23.85 0.27
CA GLN A 57 -20.53 -23.68 -0.25
C GLN A 57 -20.51 -22.91 -1.57
N GLU A 58 -21.43 -23.21 -2.51
CA GLU A 58 -21.55 -22.48 -3.77
C GLU A 58 -21.80 -20.99 -3.52
N LYS A 59 -22.71 -20.65 -2.60
CA LYS A 59 -22.93 -19.26 -2.20
C LYS A 59 -21.70 -18.65 -1.52
N LEU A 60 -20.99 -19.41 -0.68
CA LEU A 60 -19.77 -18.95 -0.04
C LEU A 60 -18.68 -18.61 -1.06
N GLU A 61 -18.52 -19.42 -2.11
CA GLU A 61 -17.58 -19.16 -3.21
C GLU A 61 -17.98 -17.96 -4.06
N GLU A 62 -19.27 -17.78 -4.33
CA GLU A 62 -19.78 -16.57 -4.99
C GLU A 62 -19.40 -15.30 -4.19
N LEU A 63 -19.55 -15.34 -2.87
CA LEU A 63 -19.19 -14.23 -1.99
C LEU A 63 -17.67 -14.04 -1.85
N ARG A 64 -16.86 -15.07 -2.14
CA ARG A 64 -15.39 -14.99 -2.19
C ARG A 64 -14.89 -14.35 -3.49
N ASN A 65 -15.64 -14.46 -4.57
CA ASN A 65 -15.23 -14.03 -5.90
C ASN A 65 -15.33 -12.50 -6.12
N ASN A 66 -14.50 -11.72 -5.42
CA ASN A 66 -14.41 -10.26 -5.59
C ASN A 66 -13.00 -9.86 -6.05
N ILE A 67 -12.87 -9.57 -7.34
CA ILE A 67 -11.59 -9.25 -7.98
C ILE A 67 -11.20 -7.79 -7.70
N GLU A 68 -12.17 -6.87 -7.67
CA GLU A 68 -11.93 -5.45 -7.43
C GLU A 68 -12.03 -5.10 -5.93
N VAL A 69 -11.13 -4.24 -5.44
CA VAL A 69 -11.13 -3.78 -4.03
C VAL A 69 -12.44 -3.07 -3.66
N THR A 70 -13.06 -2.40 -4.62
CA THR A 70 -14.34 -1.69 -4.47
C THR A 70 -15.50 -2.65 -4.22
N ASP A 71 -15.54 -3.78 -4.92
CA ASP A 71 -16.56 -4.82 -4.73
C ASP A 71 -16.38 -5.51 -3.36
N TYR A 72 -15.13 -5.81 -3.01
CA TYR A 72 -14.81 -6.37 -1.71
C TYR A 72 -15.17 -5.43 -0.55
N THR A 73 -14.76 -4.17 -0.61
CA THR A 73 -15.06 -3.18 0.43
C THR A 73 -16.57 -2.96 0.57
N GLY A 74 -17.30 -2.93 -0.55
CA GLY A 74 -18.76 -2.81 -0.62
C GLY A 74 -19.56 -4.07 -0.22
N LEU A 75 -18.91 -5.22 0.03
CA LEU A 75 -19.58 -6.49 0.35
C LEU A 75 -20.48 -6.39 1.60
N VAL A 76 -20.03 -5.71 2.66
CA VAL A 76 -20.77 -5.56 3.93
C VAL A 76 -22.08 -4.79 3.74
N SER A 77 -22.05 -3.75 2.89
CA SER A 77 -23.19 -2.88 2.60
C SER A 77 -24.23 -3.50 1.65
N SER A 78 -23.83 -4.46 0.82
CA SER A 78 -24.70 -5.03 -0.24
C SER A 78 -25.36 -6.35 0.14
N THR A 79 -24.87 -7.07 1.16
CA THR A 79 -25.23 -8.47 1.42
C THR A 79 -25.67 -8.81 2.84
N SER A 80 -25.81 -7.81 3.73
CA SER A 80 -26.28 -8.08 5.09
C SER A 80 -27.78 -8.38 5.14
N GLY A 81 -28.15 -9.63 5.47
CA GLY A 81 -29.55 -10.04 5.68
C GLY A 81 -30.29 -10.43 4.39
N THR A 82 -29.56 -10.72 3.31
CA THR A 82 -30.11 -11.22 2.06
C THR A 82 -30.41 -12.72 2.14
N GLN A 83 -31.45 -13.14 1.42
CA GLN A 83 -31.84 -14.54 1.31
C GLN A 83 -32.27 -14.87 -0.12
N GLU A 84 -32.06 -16.10 -0.53
CA GLU A 84 -32.54 -16.63 -1.80
C GLU A 84 -33.10 -18.04 -1.65
N THR A 85 -33.90 -18.45 -2.62
CA THR A 85 -34.43 -19.82 -2.68
C THR A 85 -33.74 -20.59 -3.80
N VAL A 86 -33.11 -21.70 -3.43
CA VAL A 86 -32.45 -22.63 -4.34
C VAL A 86 -33.29 -23.90 -4.43
N ASN A 87 -33.73 -24.24 -5.64
CA ASN A 87 -34.45 -25.49 -5.89
C ASN A 87 -33.45 -26.62 -6.08
N GLY A 88 -33.13 -27.33 -5.00
CA GLY A 88 -32.32 -28.54 -5.05
C GLY A 88 -33.08 -29.76 -5.55
N THR A 89 -32.33 -30.83 -5.75
CA THR A 89 -32.80 -32.14 -6.21
C THR A 89 -33.57 -32.87 -5.10
N ASN A 90 -33.14 -32.75 -3.84
CA ASN A 90 -33.76 -33.44 -2.71
C ASN A 90 -34.70 -32.55 -1.87
N ALA A 91 -34.49 -31.23 -1.87
CA ALA A 91 -35.34 -30.26 -1.16
C ALA A 91 -35.24 -28.86 -1.78
N ILE A 92 -36.13 -27.96 -1.34
CA ILE A 92 -36.03 -26.52 -1.61
C ILE A 92 -35.31 -25.89 -0.42
N TYR A 93 -34.21 -25.18 -0.71
CA TYR A 93 -33.36 -24.55 0.29
C TYR A 93 -33.60 -23.04 0.32
N THR A 94 -33.69 -22.47 1.51
CA THR A 94 -33.61 -21.03 1.74
C THR A 94 -32.23 -20.72 2.28
N VAL A 95 -31.42 -20.06 1.46
CA VAL A 95 -30.03 -19.70 1.76
C VAL A 95 -30.02 -18.24 2.21
N SER A 96 -29.46 -17.94 3.37
CA SER A 96 -29.27 -16.58 3.87
C SER A 96 -27.82 -16.35 4.24
N TRP A 97 -27.32 -15.13 4.10
CA TRP A 97 -25.95 -14.82 4.49
C TRP A 97 -25.83 -13.46 5.17
N THR A 98 -24.77 -13.33 5.96
CA THR A 98 -24.38 -12.07 6.60
C THR A 98 -22.90 -11.87 6.41
N VAL A 99 -22.52 -10.65 6.04
CA VAL A 99 -21.12 -10.25 5.92
C VAL A 99 -20.85 -9.16 6.96
N GLY A 100 -19.95 -9.45 7.88
CA GLY A 100 -19.51 -8.53 8.92
C GLY A 100 -18.02 -8.22 8.80
N ASN A 101 -17.58 -7.16 9.45
CA ASN A 101 -16.15 -6.93 9.67
C ASN A 101 -15.67 -7.83 10.82
N VAL A 102 -14.46 -8.37 10.71
CA VAL A 102 -13.80 -9.03 11.84
C VAL A 102 -13.36 -7.93 12.82
N PRO A 103 -13.68 -8.02 14.13
CA PRO A 103 -13.19 -7.06 15.12
C PRO A 103 -11.67 -6.92 15.05
N ASN A 104 -11.16 -5.69 15.06
CA ASN A 104 -9.73 -5.36 14.97
C ASN A 104 -9.03 -5.75 13.65
N SER A 105 -9.77 -5.95 12.56
CA SER A 105 -9.20 -6.10 11.21
C SER A 105 -9.92 -5.22 10.21
N LEU A 106 -9.18 -4.34 9.51
CA LEU A 106 -9.74 -3.55 8.40
C LEU A 106 -9.78 -4.33 7.08
N GLN A 107 -9.02 -5.42 6.99
CA GLN A 107 -8.81 -6.14 5.74
C GLN A 107 -9.58 -7.46 5.68
N ALA A 108 -10.07 -7.99 6.81
CA ALA A 108 -10.81 -9.26 6.86
C ALA A 108 -12.31 -9.08 7.13
N LYS A 109 -13.11 -9.84 6.40
CA LYS A 109 -14.56 -9.94 6.57
C LYS A 109 -14.94 -11.34 7.02
N VAL A 110 -15.93 -11.44 7.91
CA VAL A 110 -16.55 -12.70 8.30
C VAL A 110 -17.83 -12.88 7.49
N ILE A 111 -17.92 -14.01 6.81
CA ILE A 111 -19.11 -14.45 6.07
C ILE A 111 -19.72 -15.61 6.83
N THR A 112 -21.00 -15.48 7.16
CA THR A 112 -21.82 -16.59 7.67
C THR A 112 -22.89 -16.89 6.63
N VAL A 113 -22.87 -18.09 6.06
CA VAL A 113 -23.90 -18.58 5.13
C VAL A 113 -24.71 -19.67 5.82
N SER A 114 -26.03 -19.56 5.79
CA SER A 114 -26.95 -20.54 6.36
C SER A 114 -27.89 -21.08 5.29
N ALA A 115 -27.99 -22.40 5.15
CA ALA A 115 -28.97 -23.05 4.29
C ALA A 115 -30.01 -23.77 5.14
N SER A 116 -31.29 -23.44 4.94
CA SER A 116 -32.42 -24.02 5.67
C SER A 116 -33.41 -24.70 4.74
N TRP A 117 -34.00 -25.81 5.18
CA TRP A 117 -35.01 -26.55 4.42
C TRP A 117 -36.02 -27.21 5.35
N THR A 118 -37.19 -27.56 4.82
CA THR A 118 -38.20 -28.33 5.57
C THR A 118 -37.96 -29.82 5.36
N GLY A 119 -37.64 -30.53 6.44
CA GLY A 119 -37.52 -31.99 6.46
C GLY A 119 -38.83 -32.70 6.16
N ARG A 120 -38.76 -34.00 5.86
CA ARG A 120 -39.94 -34.82 5.54
C ARG A 120 -40.95 -34.96 6.68
N ASP A 121 -40.50 -34.74 7.91
CA ASP A 121 -41.32 -34.72 9.13
C ASP A 121 -42.01 -33.36 9.36
N GLY A 122 -41.76 -32.37 8.49
CA GLY A 122 -42.28 -31.02 8.61
C GLY A 122 -41.45 -30.09 9.50
N THR A 123 -40.30 -30.54 10.02
CA THR A 123 -39.40 -29.72 10.82
C THR A 123 -38.43 -28.93 9.94
N THR A 124 -38.18 -27.66 10.27
CA THR A 124 -37.13 -26.88 9.59
C THR A 124 -35.76 -27.30 10.12
N GLN A 125 -34.87 -27.66 9.21
CA GLN A 125 -33.47 -27.99 9.47
C GLN A 125 -32.59 -26.88 8.87
N THR A 126 -31.45 -26.60 9.51
CA THR A 126 -30.52 -25.55 9.07
C THR A 126 -29.08 -26.02 9.25
N ILE A 127 -28.21 -25.67 8.30
CA ILE A 127 -26.75 -25.76 8.41
C ILE A 127 -26.14 -24.38 8.22
N SER A 128 -25.01 -24.11 8.87
CA SER A 128 -24.30 -22.83 8.77
C SER A 128 -22.81 -23.05 8.51
N LEU A 129 -22.27 -22.32 7.54
CA LEU A 129 -20.84 -22.25 7.22
C LEU A 129 -20.33 -20.86 7.60
N VAL A 130 -19.18 -20.79 8.26
CA VAL A 130 -18.52 -19.54 8.64
C VAL A 130 -17.15 -19.50 7.97
N SER A 131 -16.81 -18.40 7.31
CA SER A 131 -15.50 -18.18 6.71
C SER A 131 -15.02 -16.77 7.01
N ASN A 132 -13.71 -16.62 7.20
CA ASN A 132 -13.06 -15.32 7.10
C ASN A 132 -12.47 -15.18 5.68
N ILE A 133 -12.57 -14.00 5.10
CA ILE A 133 -11.99 -13.68 3.80
C ILE A 133 -11.22 -12.38 3.90
N ALA A 134 -10.14 -12.24 3.13
CA ALA A 134 -9.35 -11.02 3.00
C ALA A 134 -9.10 -10.75 1.52
N TRP A 135 -9.03 -9.47 1.14
CA TRP A 135 -8.76 -9.10 -0.25
C TRP A 135 -7.27 -8.86 -0.48
N ASN A 136 -6.74 -9.47 -1.53
CA ASN A 136 -5.40 -9.26 -2.03
C ASN A 136 -5.47 -8.62 -3.42
N ASN A 137 -4.57 -7.67 -3.71
CA ASN A 137 -4.58 -6.96 -4.98
C ASN A 137 -4.05 -7.87 -6.12
N PRO A 138 -4.88 -8.21 -7.13
CA PRO A 138 -4.44 -9.08 -8.22
C PRO A 138 -3.43 -8.37 -9.15
N VAL A 139 -3.47 -7.03 -9.24
CA VAL A 139 -2.51 -6.25 -10.04
C VAL A 139 -1.14 -6.19 -9.37
N THR A 140 -1.04 -6.18 -8.04
CA THR A 140 0.27 -6.36 -7.38
C THR A 140 0.80 -7.78 -7.60
N SER A 141 -0.07 -8.79 -7.66
CA SER A 141 0.33 -10.17 -8.01
C SER A 141 0.81 -10.29 -9.47
N VAL A 142 0.25 -9.52 -10.40
CA VAL A 142 0.62 -9.50 -11.83
C VAL A 142 1.80 -8.56 -12.14
N ALA A 143 1.91 -7.40 -11.47
CA ALA A 143 3.03 -6.48 -11.60
C ALA A 143 4.34 -7.09 -11.06
N LEU A 144 4.24 -7.97 -10.06
CA LEU A 144 5.36 -8.79 -9.58
C LEU A 144 5.76 -9.87 -10.60
N ALA A 145 4.79 -10.46 -11.33
CA ALA A 145 5.04 -11.43 -12.39
C ALA A 145 5.67 -10.81 -13.66
N GLY A 146 5.39 -9.54 -13.95
CA GLY A 146 5.94 -8.81 -15.10
C GLY A 146 7.37 -8.27 -14.92
N ALA A 147 7.90 -8.25 -13.70
CA ALA A 147 9.18 -7.62 -13.37
C ALA A 147 10.42 -8.51 -13.64
N GLY A 148 10.26 -9.73 -14.16
CA GLY A 148 11.37 -10.60 -14.56
C GLY A 148 12.32 -11.02 -13.42
N VAL A 149 11.88 -10.84 -12.16
CA VAL A 149 12.56 -11.35 -10.98
C VAL A 149 12.19 -12.83 -10.86
N ALA A 150 13.17 -13.73 -10.96
CA ALA A 150 12.95 -15.16 -10.74
C ALA A 150 12.56 -15.39 -9.26
N ASN A 151 11.26 -15.50 -9.00
CA ASN A 151 10.61 -15.69 -7.68
C ASN A 151 10.82 -14.54 -6.66
N PRO A 152 9.78 -14.18 -5.87
CA PRO A 152 8.85 -15.11 -5.21
C PRO A 152 7.38 -14.75 -5.48
N LEU A 153 6.73 -15.52 -6.34
CA LEU A 153 5.36 -15.89 -5.98
C LEU A 153 5.50 -16.77 -4.73
N ILE A 154 4.69 -16.55 -3.70
CA ILE A 154 4.54 -17.52 -2.62
C ILE A 154 4.00 -18.78 -3.31
N GLU A 155 4.85 -19.76 -3.58
CA GLU A 155 4.42 -21.03 -4.14
C GLU A 155 3.41 -21.63 -3.15
N THR A 156 2.26 -22.07 -3.63
CA THR A 156 1.28 -22.69 -2.73
C THR A 156 1.92 -23.93 -2.08
N PRO A 157 1.54 -24.29 -0.85
CA PRO A 157 2.19 -25.36 -0.12
C PRO A 157 2.01 -26.75 -0.75
N LYS A 158 1.30 -26.85 -1.89
CA LYS A 158 1.05 -28.02 -2.75
C LYS A 158 2.22 -29.00 -2.90
N GLY A 159 3.44 -28.49 -3.01
CA GLY A 159 4.56 -29.29 -3.52
C GLY A 159 4.29 -29.81 -4.94
N SER A 160 5.03 -30.85 -5.35
CA SER A 160 4.96 -31.43 -6.69
C SER A 160 3.87 -32.48 -6.90
N ALA A 161 3.03 -32.75 -5.90
CA ALA A 161 1.96 -33.75 -5.99
C ALA A 161 0.73 -33.16 -6.67
N GLU A 162 0.02 -34.00 -7.42
CA GLU A 162 -1.27 -33.66 -8.04
C GLU A 162 -2.32 -34.71 -7.68
N PHE A 163 -3.56 -34.27 -7.44
CA PHE A 163 -4.70 -35.19 -7.36
C PHE A 163 -5.03 -35.69 -8.76
N VAL A 164 -5.25 -37.00 -8.87
CA VAL A 164 -5.66 -37.62 -10.12
C VAL A 164 -7.17 -37.79 -10.12
N ASP A 165 -7.81 -37.38 -11.22
CA ASP A 165 -9.24 -37.55 -11.44
C ASP A 165 -9.49 -38.73 -12.39
N ASP A 166 -10.49 -39.55 -12.09
CA ASP A 166 -11.01 -40.64 -12.94
C ASP A 166 -9.97 -41.67 -13.45
N ARG A 167 -8.91 -41.99 -12.69
CA ARG A 167 -7.94 -43.05 -13.03
C ARG A 167 -7.96 -44.18 -12.00
N GLU A 168 -8.25 -45.39 -12.47
CA GLU A 168 -8.37 -46.60 -11.65
C GLU A 168 -7.71 -47.79 -12.34
N TYR A 169 -7.03 -48.63 -11.57
CA TYR A 169 -6.54 -49.92 -12.04
C TYR A 169 -7.63 -50.99 -11.89
N THR A 170 -8.05 -51.57 -13.01
CA THR A 170 -9.08 -52.61 -13.04
C THR A 170 -8.65 -53.83 -13.83
N ASP A 171 -9.20 -54.99 -13.47
CA ASP A 171 -8.96 -56.23 -14.18
C ASP A 171 -9.77 -56.30 -15.49
N SER A 172 -9.67 -57.42 -16.21
CA SER A 172 -10.42 -57.61 -17.47
C SER A 172 -11.94 -57.65 -17.31
N ASN A 173 -12.46 -57.76 -16.09
CA ASN A 173 -13.89 -57.74 -15.76
C ASN A 173 -14.35 -56.37 -15.27
N GLY A 174 -13.43 -55.41 -15.07
CA GLY A 174 -13.71 -54.11 -14.50
C GLY A 174 -13.79 -54.11 -12.96
N ASP A 175 -13.28 -55.15 -12.31
CA ASP A 175 -13.16 -55.19 -10.85
C ASP A 175 -11.84 -54.49 -10.43
N PRO A 176 -11.81 -53.80 -9.28
CA PRO A 176 -10.58 -53.22 -8.71
C PRO A 176 -9.42 -54.20 -8.71
N SER A 177 -8.26 -53.77 -9.23
CA SER A 177 -7.06 -54.59 -9.27
C SER A 177 -5.81 -53.73 -9.10
N LEU A 178 -4.75 -54.29 -8.51
CA LEU A 178 -3.54 -53.52 -8.24
C LEU A 178 -2.46 -53.83 -9.28
N PRO A 179 -1.66 -52.83 -9.71
CA PRO A 179 -0.61 -53.06 -10.70
C PRO A 179 0.48 -53.99 -10.16
N GLN A 180 1.02 -54.84 -11.05
CA GLN A 180 2.06 -55.80 -10.67
C GLN A 180 3.34 -55.06 -10.27
N GLY A 181 3.73 -55.18 -9.00
CA GLY A 181 4.93 -54.52 -8.45
C GLY A 181 4.62 -53.28 -7.62
N ALA A 182 3.34 -52.96 -7.38
CA ALA A 182 2.95 -52.01 -6.33
C ALA A 182 3.47 -52.47 -4.96
N THR A 183 3.86 -51.51 -4.13
CA THR A 183 4.34 -51.72 -2.76
C THR A 183 3.23 -51.34 -1.80
N ASP A 184 2.85 -52.28 -0.94
CA ASP A 184 1.88 -52.06 0.13
C ASP A 184 2.50 -51.18 1.23
N ASN A 185 1.75 -50.16 1.67
CA ASN A 185 2.17 -49.24 2.70
C ASN A 185 1.60 -49.61 4.09
N ASP A 186 0.85 -50.71 4.22
CA ASP A 186 0.21 -51.18 5.46
C ASP A 186 -0.83 -50.20 6.05
N ASP A 187 -1.38 -49.30 5.24
CA ASP A 187 -2.36 -48.26 5.65
C ASP A 187 -3.60 -48.17 4.75
N GLY A 188 -3.81 -49.17 3.89
CA GLY A 188 -4.88 -49.21 2.89
C GLY A 188 -4.54 -48.46 1.60
N THR A 189 -3.28 -48.01 1.45
CA THR A 189 -2.76 -47.45 0.19
C THR A 189 -1.57 -48.25 -0.31
N GLN A 190 -1.31 -48.14 -1.61
CA GLN A 190 -0.11 -48.70 -2.24
C GLN A 190 0.62 -47.64 -3.06
N THR A 191 1.94 -47.75 -3.14
CA THR A 191 2.76 -46.93 -4.03
C THR A 191 3.19 -47.72 -5.26
N TYR A 192 3.14 -47.08 -6.43
CA TYR A 192 3.54 -47.71 -7.69
C TYR A 192 4.31 -46.71 -8.56
N GLN A 193 5.38 -47.18 -9.20
CA GLN A 193 6.09 -46.42 -10.22
C GLN A 193 5.64 -46.88 -11.60
N ASP A 194 4.88 -46.06 -12.31
CA ASP A 194 4.55 -46.26 -13.72
C ASP A 194 5.41 -45.37 -14.61
N GLY A 195 6.52 -45.92 -15.13
CA GLY A 195 7.45 -45.15 -15.95
C GLY A 195 8.00 -43.92 -15.21
N ASP A 196 7.66 -42.73 -15.71
CA ASP A 196 8.07 -41.44 -15.16
C ASP A 196 7.04 -40.86 -14.17
N THR A 197 6.09 -41.66 -13.67
CA THR A 197 5.08 -41.22 -12.70
C THR A 197 5.15 -42.08 -11.44
N TYR A 198 5.09 -41.43 -10.27
CA TYR A 198 4.95 -42.11 -8.98
C TYR A 198 3.52 -41.94 -8.49
N GLU A 199 2.79 -43.02 -8.31
CA GLU A 199 1.36 -43.04 -8.00
C GLU A 199 1.13 -43.54 -6.57
N LEU A 200 0.16 -42.93 -5.89
CA LEU A 200 -0.45 -43.43 -4.66
C LEU A 200 -1.85 -43.96 -5.01
N ILE A 201 -2.11 -45.21 -4.67
CA ILE A 201 -3.30 -45.95 -5.08
C ILE A 201 -4.09 -46.38 -3.84
N ASP A 202 -5.41 -46.20 -3.85
CA ASP A 202 -6.30 -46.79 -2.83
C ASP A 202 -6.33 -48.31 -3.02
N GLU A 203 -6.01 -49.09 -1.99
CA GLU A 203 -5.93 -50.55 -2.10
C GLU A 203 -7.30 -51.20 -2.35
N ALA A 204 -8.37 -50.61 -1.80
CA ALA A 204 -9.70 -51.17 -1.84
C ALA A 204 -10.42 -50.89 -3.18
N THR A 205 -10.20 -49.72 -3.76
CA THR A 205 -10.82 -49.32 -5.03
C THR A 205 -9.89 -49.43 -6.23
N GLY A 206 -8.57 -49.41 -6.06
CA GLY A 206 -7.62 -49.34 -7.17
C GLY A 206 -7.52 -47.95 -7.80
N ASP A 207 -8.15 -46.93 -7.20
CA ASP A 207 -8.11 -45.54 -7.65
C ASP A 207 -6.72 -44.93 -7.42
N VAL A 208 -6.20 -44.21 -8.41
CA VAL A 208 -5.01 -43.38 -8.22
C VAL A 208 -5.44 -42.09 -7.54
N ILE A 209 -4.95 -41.87 -6.32
CA ILE A 209 -5.29 -40.72 -5.48
C ILE A 209 -4.37 -39.54 -5.79
N LEU A 210 -3.06 -39.80 -5.75
CA LEU A 210 -2.01 -38.80 -5.98
C LEU A 210 -1.03 -39.29 -7.04
N GLU A 211 -0.51 -38.36 -7.83
CA GLU A 211 0.62 -38.61 -8.71
C GLU A 211 1.75 -37.59 -8.54
N LEU A 212 2.96 -38.03 -8.83
CA LEU A 212 4.16 -37.20 -8.95
C LEU A 212 4.75 -37.36 -10.33
N ASP A 213 4.96 -36.26 -11.05
CA ASP A 213 5.75 -36.25 -12.28
C ASP A 213 7.24 -36.38 -11.94
N CYS A 214 7.82 -37.51 -12.30
CA CYS A 214 9.22 -37.86 -12.07
C CYS A 214 10.13 -37.46 -13.24
N ALA A 215 9.63 -36.70 -14.23
CA ALA A 215 10.43 -36.23 -15.35
C ALA A 215 11.70 -35.52 -14.82
N ASN A 216 12.87 -36.02 -15.22
CA ASN A 216 14.21 -35.57 -14.80
C ASN A 216 14.74 -36.10 -13.45
N ASN A 217 14.32 -37.29 -12.98
CA ASN A 217 14.88 -37.97 -11.80
C ASN A 217 14.65 -37.23 -10.45
N THR A 218 13.60 -36.43 -10.34
CA THR A 218 13.32 -35.56 -9.20
C THR A 218 12.52 -36.20 -8.07
N CYS A 219 11.91 -37.38 -8.27
CA CYS A 219 11.01 -37.97 -7.28
C CYS A 219 11.62 -39.25 -6.69
N ALA A 220 12.15 -39.17 -5.47
CA ALA A 220 12.54 -40.32 -4.66
C ALA A 220 11.34 -40.96 -3.92
N GLY A 221 10.12 -40.77 -4.44
CA GLY A 221 8.85 -41.09 -3.78
C GLY A 221 8.19 -39.89 -3.10
N PHE A 222 7.01 -40.12 -2.53
CA PHE A 222 6.29 -39.12 -1.73
C PHE A 222 7.07 -38.72 -0.49
N VAL A 223 6.87 -37.48 -0.04
CA VAL A 223 7.17 -37.10 1.33
C VAL A 223 6.12 -37.78 2.22
N THR A 224 6.53 -38.43 3.30
CA THR A 224 5.62 -39.09 4.24
C THR A 224 5.80 -38.53 5.64
N ILE A 225 4.73 -38.00 6.22
CA ILE A 225 4.71 -37.56 7.63
C ILE A 225 3.72 -38.45 8.39
N SER A 226 4.21 -39.15 9.41
CA SER A 226 3.41 -40.12 10.18
C SER A 226 3.42 -39.87 11.68
N GLY A 227 2.33 -40.27 12.31
CA GLY A 227 2.13 -40.18 13.75
C GLY A 227 0.92 -40.98 14.22
N THR A 228 0.64 -40.85 15.51
CA THR A 228 -0.46 -41.48 16.21
C THR A 228 -1.38 -40.41 16.77
N VAL A 229 -2.68 -40.59 16.59
CA VAL A 229 -3.69 -39.78 17.28
C VAL A 229 -4.18 -40.59 18.47
N VAL A 230 -3.95 -40.07 19.68
CA VAL A 230 -4.39 -40.69 20.94
C VAL A 230 -5.59 -39.91 21.47
N ILE A 231 -6.65 -40.62 21.84
CA ILE A 231 -7.93 -40.05 22.28
C ILE A 231 -8.27 -40.63 23.65
N ASP A 232 -8.35 -39.78 24.67
CA ASP A 232 -8.71 -40.17 26.05
C ASP A 232 -10.24 -40.18 26.29
N ASP A 233 -11.02 -39.52 25.44
CA ASP A 233 -12.46 -39.39 25.65
C ASP A 233 -13.25 -40.61 25.14
N GLY A 234 -13.96 -41.30 26.03
CA GLY A 234 -14.86 -42.41 25.69
C GLY A 234 -16.08 -42.01 24.86
N ASP A 235 -16.42 -40.72 24.78
CA ASP A 235 -17.48 -40.20 23.91
C ASP A 235 -17.00 -39.95 22.46
N VAL A 236 -15.68 -39.92 22.22
CA VAL A 236 -15.08 -39.63 20.92
C VAL A 236 -14.35 -40.87 20.41
N THR A 237 -14.75 -41.35 19.24
CA THR A 237 -14.11 -42.54 18.66
C THR A 237 -13.09 -42.16 17.59
N ALA A 238 -12.14 -43.05 17.32
CA ALA A 238 -11.21 -42.94 16.20
C ALA A 238 -11.91 -42.66 14.84
N THR A 239 -13.18 -43.03 14.69
CA THR A 239 -13.96 -42.78 13.47
C THR A 239 -14.45 -41.34 13.31
N ASP A 240 -14.57 -40.59 14.41
CA ASP A 240 -15.05 -39.19 14.42
C ASP A 240 -13.94 -38.17 14.16
N VAL A 241 -12.69 -38.63 14.15
CA VAL A 241 -11.48 -37.82 14.08
C VAL A 241 -10.73 -38.11 12.78
N ASN A 242 -10.49 -37.08 11.97
CA ASN A 242 -9.74 -37.17 10.72
C ASN A 242 -8.46 -36.34 10.82
N VAL A 243 -7.43 -36.76 10.09
CA VAL A 243 -6.19 -36.00 9.92
C VAL A 243 -6.22 -35.38 8.54
N MET A 244 -5.92 -34.09 8.46
CA MET A 244 -5.88 -33.35 7.20
C MET A 244 -4.57 -32.60 7.07
N ALA A 245 -4.03 -32.62 5.86
CA ALA A 245 -2.89 -31.81 5.46
C ALA A 245 -3.37 -30.67 4.54
N SER A 246 -2.60 -29.59 4.51
CA SER A 246 -2.90 -28.43 3.65
C SER A 246 -2.63 -28.73 2.17
N ASP A 247 -3.47 -28.17 1.30
CA ASP A 247 -3.34 -28.22 -0.17
C ASP A 247 -3.35 -29.66 -0.71
N VAL A 248 -2.53 -30.00 -1.71
CA VAL A 248 -2.49 -31.35 -2.29
C VAL A 248 -1.69 -32.31 -1.42
N ALA A 249 -2.43 -33.06 -0.60
CA ALA A 249 -1.93 -34.13 0.24
C ALA A 249 -3.04 -35.13 0.59
N PHE A 250 -2.67 -36.39 0.82
CA PHE A 250 -3.59 -37.44 1.25
C PHE A 250 -3.11 -38.06 2.56
N CYS A 251 -3.94 -38.04 3.60
CA CYS A 251 -3.63 -38.66 4.88
C CYS A 251 -4.39 -39.98 5.03
N ALA A 252 -3.67 -41.08 4.80
CA ALA A 252 -4.17 -42.42 5.07
C ALA A 252 -4.25 -42.64 6.57
N ARG A 253 -5.30 -43.33 7.02
CA ARG A 253 -5.54 -43.67 8.43
C ARG A 253 -5.58 -45.18 8.56
N SER A 254 -4.72 -45.72 9.40
CA SER A 254 -4.74 -47.12 9.80
C SER A 254 -5.35 -47.23 11.19
N ILE A 255 -6.57 -47.80 11.24
CA ILE A 255 -7.26 -48.12 12.48
C ILE A 255 -6.94 -49.58 12.78
N ASP A 256 -5.97 -49.82 13.67
CA ASP A 256 -5.64 -51.17 14.11
C ASP A 256 -6.80 -51.77 14.91
N ASP A 257 -7.58 -52.64 14.29
CA ASP A 257 -8.54 -53.50 14.98
C ASP A 257 -7.78 -54.69 15.63
N ALA A 258 -6.98 -54.36 16.65
CA ALA A 258 -6.41 -55.25 17.68
C ALA A 258 -5.81 -56.63 17.28
N THR A 259 -5.42 -56.90 16.03
CA THR A 259 -5.04 -58.28 15.66
C THR A 259 -3.74 -58.52 14.90
N THR A 260 -2.95 -57.52 14.48
CA THR A 260 -1.60 -57.76 13.92
C THR A 260 -0.63 -56.60 14.15
N THR A 261 0.03 -56.58 15.31
CA THR A 261 1.05 -55.59 15.75
C THR A 261 2.18 -55.33 14.73
N PRO A 262 2.70 -54.08 14.71
CA PRO A 262 4.07 -53.83 15.19
C PRO A 262 4.27 -52.59 16.13
N VAL A 263 4.97 -52.84 17.25
CA VAL A 263 5.94 -52.02 18.03
C VAL A 263 5.51 -50.61 18.56
N GLY A 264 5.29 -50.35 19.87
CA GLY A 264 5.49 -51.13 21.08
C GLY A 264 5.04 -50.44 22.38
N VAL A 265 4.74 -51.28 23.39
CA VAL A 265 4.42 -51.03 24.81
C VAL A 265 3.03 -50.44 25.13
N TYR A 266 1.99 -51.28 25.00
CA TYR A 266 0.77 -51.11 25.79
C TYR A 266 0.80 -52.02 27.02
N PRO A 267 0.42 -51.56 28.22
CA PRO A 267 0.38 -52.40 29.39
C PRO A 267 -0.83 -53.33 29.30
N THR A 268 -0.62 -54.58 28.89
CA THR A 268 -1.50 -55.67 29.32
C THR A 268 -1.32 -55.84 30.82
N GLY A 269 -2.07 -55.08 31.64
CA GLY A 269 -1.89 -55.10 33.09
C GLY A 269 -2.95 -54.41 33.96
N ALA A 270 -3.79 -53.51 33.45
CA ALA A 270 -4.82 -52.86 34.26
C ALA A 270 -6.13 -53.65 34.29
N THR A 271 -6.17 -54.75 35.05
CA THR A 271 -7.46 -55.20 35.60
C THR A 271 -7.84 -54.26 36.74
N GLY A 272 -8.44 -53.13 36.41
CA GLY A 272 -9.00 -52.16 37.35
C GLY A 272 -9.58 -50.97 36.58
N ASN A 273 -10.88 -50.71 36.77
CA ASN A 273 -11.67 -49.65 36.17
C ASN A 273 -10.88 -48.39 35.71
N GLY A 274 -10.96 -48.06 34.41
CA GLY A 274 -11.38 -46.71 34.04
C GLY A 274 -10.52 -45.87 33.11
N ILE A 275 -9.70 -46.41 32.21
CA ILE A 275 -9.23 -45.62 31.06
C ILE A 275 -9.16 -46.50 29.80
N ASP A 276 -10.10 -46.28 28.87
CA ASP A 276 -10.14 -46.91 27.54
C ASP A 276 -9.73 -45.83 26.52
N TYR A 277 -8.44 -45.75 26.17
CA TYR A 277 -8.02 -44.87 25.07
C TYR A 277 -8.42 -45.48 23.74
N SER A 278 -8.89 -44.64 22.81
CA SER A 278 -8.93 -44.98 21.40
C SER A 278 -7.75 -44.32 20.69
N PHE A 279 -7.16 -45.01 19.72
CA PHE A 279 -6.08 -44.45 18.93
C PHE A 279 -6.12 -44.99 17.51
N PHE A 280 -5.45 -44.28 16.62
CA PHE A 280 -5.17 -44.74 15.26
C PHE A 280 -3.86 -44.13 14.79
N THR A 281 -3.21 -44.77 13.83
CA THR A 281 -2.03 -44.22 13.16
C THR A 281 -2.43 -43.57 11.85
N TYR A 282 -1.65 -42.59 11.42
CA TYR A 282 -1.86 -41.93 10.14
C TYR A 282 -0.53 -41.72 9.42
N THR A 283 -0.59 -41.74 8.10
CA THR A 283 0.50 -41.37 7.20
C THR A 283 -0.03 -40.40 6.17
N CYS A 284 0.50 -39.17 6.17
CA CYS A 284 0.22 -38.20 5.12
C CYS A 284 1.26 -38.31 4.01
N TYR A 285 0.79 -38.51 2.77
CA TYR A 285 1.57 -38.54 1.54
C TYR A 285 1.49 -37.17 0.86
N LEU A 286 2.66 -36.57 0.62
CA LEU A 286 2.79 -35.19 0.15
C LEU A 286 3.81 -35.09 -0.98
N GLY A 287 3.70 -34.04 -1.80
CA GLY A 287 4.64 -33.79 -2.89
C GLY A 287 6.01 -33.32 -2.44
N HIS A 288 7.01 -33.46 -3.31
CA HIS A 288 8.30 -32.81 -3.10
C HIS A 288 8.11 -31.29 -3.00
N GLY A 289 8.78 -30.65 -2.04
CA GLY A 289 8.63 -29.21 -1.82
C GLY A 289 7.36 -28.83 -1.07
N TRP A 290 6.62 -29.80 -0.50
CA TRP A 290 5.46 -29.49 0.35
C TRP A 290 5.89 -28.87 1.69
N TYR A 291 5.23 -27.77 2.06
CA TYR A 291 5.38 -27.11 3.37
C TYR A 291 4.05 -26.53 3.83
N GLY A 292 3.35 -27.19 4.75
CA GLY A 292 1.99 -26.76 5.14
C GLY A 292 1.65 -27.08 6.58
N ASN A 293 0.37 -27.18 6.86
CA ASN A 293 -0.13 -27.56 8.18
C ASN A 293 -0.73 -28.97 8.10
N ILE A 294 -0.48 -29.78 9.12
CA ILE A 294 -1.21 -31.03 9.37
C ILE A 294 -1.98 -30.85 10.66
N GLY A 295 -3.26 -31.16 10.65
CA GLY A 295 -4.12 -30.96 11.80
C GLY A 295 -5.22 -32.00 11.91
N ILE A 296 -5.89 -31.92 13.06
CA ILE A 296 -7.01 -32.78 13.43
C ILE A 296 -8.32 -32.08 13.11
N LEU A 297 -9.15 -32.71 12.29
CA LEU A 297 -10.51 -32.32 12.02
C LEU A 297 -11.47 -33.30 12.68
N ARG A 298 -12.45 -32.78 13.42
CA ARG A 298 -13.53 -33.57 13.99
C ARG A 298 -14.80 -33.42 13.18
N THR A 299 -15.50 -34.54 12.96
CA THR A 299 -16.75 -34.60 12.19
C THR A 299 -18.00 -34.67 13.07
N ASP A 300 -17.81 -34.85 14.36
CA ASP A 300 -18.88 -34.83 15.36
C ASP A 300 -19.12 -33.41 15.91
N ASN A 301 -20.17 -33.22 16.72
CA ASN A 301 -20.48 -31.92 17.33
C ASN A 301 -19.57 -31.68 18.55
N ALA A 302 -18.28 -31.45 18.29
CA ALA A 302 -17.24 -31.30 19.29
C ALA A 302 -17.63 -30.26 20.38
N ASN A 303 -17.42 -30.64 21.64
CA ASN A 303 -17.58 -29.79 22.81
C ASN A 303 -16.47 -28.73 22.85
N SER A 304 -16.83 -27.52 23.28
CA SER A 304 -15.89 -26.42 23.51
C SER A 304 -14.78 -26.71 24.53
N ASN A 305 -14.80 -27.83 25.26
CA ASN A 305 -13.74 -28.22 26.21
C ASN A 305 -12.76 -29.25 25.65
N GLU A 306 -12.99 -29.77 24.45
CA GLU A 306 -12.06 -30.72 23.84
C GLU A 306 -10.89 -29.96 23.22
N ARG A 307 -9.68 -30.46 23.47
CA ARG A 307 -8.42 -29.80 23.14
C ARG A 307 -7.45 -30.80 22.55
N VAL A 308 -6.68 -30.31 21.58
CA VAL A 308 -5.59 -31.07 20.98
C VAL A 308 -4.28 -30.54 21.55
N CYS A 309 -3.54 -31.43 22.18
CA CYS A 309 -2.24 -31.19 22.76
C CYS A 309 -1.15 -31.74 21.84
N LEU A 310 -0.10 -30.93 21.67
CA LEU A 310 1.10 -31.23 20.88
C LEU A 310 2.32 -31.03 21.78
N GLY A 311 3.39 -31.78 21.57
CA GLY A 311 4.66 -31.60 22.29
C GLY A 311 4.99 -32.75 23.25
N ASP A 312 6.11 -32.60 23.95
CA ASP A 312 6.64 -33.56 24.92
C ASP A 312 6.37 -33.05 26.36
N PRO A 313 5.53 -33.73 27.16
CA PRO A 313 5.18 -33.28 28.51
C PRO A 313 6.34 -33.35 29.51
N THR A 314 7.48 -33.95 29.13
CA THR A 314 8.64 -34.14 30.01
C THR A 314 9.70 -33.05 29.90
N VAL A 315 9.61 -32.16 28.90
CA VAL A 315 10.58 -31.07 28.70
C VAL A 315 10.23 -29.82 29.51
N ALA A 316 11.20 -28.92 29.68
CA ALA A 316 11.02 -27.67 30.41
C ALA A 316 10.20 -26.65 29.60
N SER A 317 9.56 -25.69 30.27
CA SER A 317 8.69 -24.67 29.66
C SER A 317 9.36 -23.69 28.69
N ASN A 318 10.67 -23.79 28.51
CA ASN A 318 11.47 -22.98 27.60
C ASN A 318 12.07 -23.81 26.46
N ASP A 319 11.68 -25.08 26.34
CA ASP A 319 12.12 -25.99 25.30
C ASP A 319 11.16 -25.91 24.08
N THR A 320 11.68 -26.11 22.87
CA THR A 320 10.90 -26.10 21.62
C THR A 320 9.99 -27.31 21.46
N TYR A 321 10.11 -28.30 22.34
CA TYR A 321 9.18 -29.42 22.40
C TYR A 321 8.12 -29.24 23.50
N TYR A 322 8.08 -28.10 24.19
CA TYR A 322 7.16 -27.92 25.30
C TYR A 322 5.69 -28.01 24.85
N PRO A 323 4.79 -28.63 25.62
CA PRO A 323 3.44 -28.84 25.15
C PRO A 323 2.70 -27.55 24.85
N THR A 324 1.84 -27.60 23.83
CA THR A 324 0.99 -26.49 23.41
C THR A 324 -0.39 -27.00 23.00
N VAL A 325 -1.38 -26.11 23.07
CA VAL A 325 -2.77 -26.40 22.72
C VAL A 325 -3.02 -25.85 21.33
N ASN A 326 -3.04 -26.73 20.32
CA ASN A 326 -3.33 -26.36 18.95
C ASN A 326 -3.90 -27.56 18.19
N ASN A 327 -4.86 -27.32 17.30
CA ASN A 327 -5.46 -28.38 16.46
C ASN A 327 -4.62 -28.73 15.24
N ASN A 328 -3.55 -27.98 14.97
CA ASN A 328 -2.64 -28.21 13.87
C ASN A 328 -1.19 -27.97 14.27
N ARG A 329 -0.29 -28.61 13.52
CA ARG A 329 1.14 -28.37 13.53
C ARG A 329 1.55 -27.77 12.19
N THR A 330 2.38 -26.74 12.23
CA THR A 330 2.92 -26.06 11.05
C THR A 330 4.28 -26.66 10.68
N TYR A 331 4.49 -26.96 9.40
CA TYR A 331 5.71 -27.58 8.88
C TYR A 331 6.34 -26.64 7.86
N ARG A 332 7.50 -26.06 8.17
CA ARG A 332 8.25 -25.22 7.23
C ARG A 332 9.74 -25.44 7.33
N GLY A 333 10.43 -25.42 6.20
CA GLY A 333 11.85 -25.14 6.13
C GLY A 333 12.06 -23.65 5.98
N LEU A 334 13.04 -23.08 6.66
CA LEU A 334 13.36 -21.66 6.63
C LEU A 334 14.85 -21.47 6.34
N PHE A 335 15.14 -20.91 5.18
CA PHE A 335 16.48 -20.47 4.81
C PHE A 335 16.50 -18.97 4.60
N ASN A 336 17.61 -18.32 4.97
CA ASN A 336 17.81 -16.92 4.71
C ASN A 336 18.67 -16.71 3.46
N LEU A 337 18.37 -15.65 2.73
CA LEU A 337 19.26 -15.18 1.67
C LEU A 337 20.53 -14.60 2.32
N SER A 338 21.70 -15.03 1.87
CA SER A 338 22.97 -14.45 2.33
C SER A 338 23.08 -13.01 1.80
N THR A 339 22.84 -12.01 2.65
CA THR A 339 22.98 -10.60 2.31
C THR A 339 24.25 -10.03 2.92
N ASP A 340 24.98 -9.20 2.15
CA ASP A 340 26.19 -8.52 2.61
C ASP A 340 25.88 -7.58 3.80
N ASN A 341 26.64 -7.74 4.90
CA ASN A 341 26.84 -6.83 6.05
C ASN A 341 25.72 -5.81 6.37
N GLY A 342 24.71 -6.24 7.13
CA GLY A 342 23.93 -5.36 8.01
C GLY A 342 22.43 -5.24 7.77
N THR A 343 21.86 -5.95 6.79
CA THR A 343 20.40 -6.04 6.58
C THR A 343 19.80 -7.21 7.37
N PRO A 344 18.58 -7.09 7.94
CA PRO A 344 17.88 -8.22 8.56
C PRO A 344 17.73 -9.39 7.56
N PRO A 345 17.88 -10.65 8.03
CA PRO A 345 17.74 -11.81 7.15
C PRO A 345 16.29 -11.95 6.67
N ILE A 346 16.10 -12.03 5.36
CA ILE A 346 14.82 -12.40 4.75
C ILE A 346 14.74 -13.93 4.74
N TYR A 347 13.73 -14.49 5.41
CA TYR A 347 13.50 -15.93 5.45
C TYR A 347 12.52 -16.35 4.35
N TYR A 348 12.89 -17.42 3.65
CA TYR A 348 12.07 -18.07 2.64
C TYR A 348 11.62 -19.42 3.15
N SER A 349 10.35 -19.74 2.90
CA SER A 349 9.79 -21.06 3.21
C SER A 349 10.13 -22.06 2.12
N PHE A 350 10.61 -23.22 2.52
CA PHE A 350 10.90 -24.36 1.66
C PHE A 350 10.21 -25.61 2.21
N GLY A 351 9.81 -26.50 1.32
CA GLY A 351 9.24 -27.79 1.68
C GLY A 351 10.21 -28.94 1.55
N ALA A 352 9.80 -30.09 2.09
CA ALA A 352 10.65 -31.27 2.26
C ALA A 352 11.13 -31.88 0.93
N ASP A 353 12.33 -32.45 0.94
CA ASP A 353 12.89 -33.17 -0.21
C ASP A 353 12.09 -34.45 -0.52
N ALA A 354 12.07 -34.84 -1.79
CA ALA A 354 11.37 -36.04 -2.24
C ALA A 354 11.81 -37.30 -1.47
N GLY A 355 10.87 -38.19 -1.16
CA GLY A 355 11.14 -39.45 -0.44
C GLY A 355 11.49 -39.29 1.04
N THR A 356 11.38 -38.08 1.61
CA THR A 356 11.61 -37.85 3.05
C THR A 356 10.54 -38.55 3.88
N THR A 357 10.96 -39.32 4.89
CA THR A 357 10.08 -39.89 5.91
C THR A 357 10.30 -39.21 7.27
N ILE A 358 9.22 -38.65 7.82
CA ILE A 358 9.22 -37.96 9.11
C ILE A 358 8.20 -38.64 10.03
N THR A 359 8.64 -39.02 11.24
CA THR A 359 7.85 -39.81 12.21
C THR A 359 7.79 -39.10 13.56
N GLY A 360 6.84 -39.49 14.42
CA GLY A 360 6.71 -38.92 15.77
C GLY A 360 5.91 -37.61 15.77
N HIS A 361 4.96 -37.47 14.84
CA HIS A 361 4.07 -36.32 14.71
C HIS A 361 2.74 -36.55 15.41
N ASP A 362 2.80 -36.99 16.66
CA ASP A 362 1.64 -37.44 17.40
C ASP A 362 0.74 -36.26 17.85
N PHE A 363 -0.54 -36.58 18.03
CA PHE A 363 -1.57 -35.67 18.53
C PHE A 363 -2.27 -36.32 19.73
N PHE A 364 -2.49 -35.56 20.80
CA PHE A 364 -3.25 -36.03 21.96
C PHE A 364 -4.54 -35.24 22.09
N LEU A 365 -5.69 -35.92 22.00
CA LEU A 365 -7.01 -35.34 22.14
C LEU A 365 -7.58 -35.68 23.52
N ASP A 366 -7.90 -34.63 24.29
CA ASP A 366 -8.45 -34.77 25.62
C ASP A 366 -9.44 -33.64 25.95
N THR A 367 -10.33 -33.88 26.91
CA THR A 367 -11.28 -32.93 27.47
C THR A 367 -10.62 -32.12 28.60
N ILE A 368 -10.15 -30.92 28.26
CA ILE A 368 -9.54 -29.98 29.20
C ILE A 368 -10.51 -28.85 29.53
N THR A 369 -11.00 -28.83 30.77
CA THR A 369 -11.95 -27.80 31.22
C THR A 369 -11.24 -26.51 31.69
N GLY A 370 -11.69 -25.35 31.22
CA GLY A 370 -11.18 -24.05 31.66
C GLY A 370 -11.31 -22.97 30.58
N ASN A 371 -11.34 -21.70 30.99
CA ASN A 371 -11.48 -20.58 30.06
C ASN A 371 -10.15 -20.11 29.45
N ASN A 372 -9.01 -20.43 30.07
CA ASN A 372 -7.66 -20.02 29.65
C ASN A 372 -6.74 -21.24 29.61
N VAL A 373 -7.01 -22.17 28.70
CA VAL A 373 -6.21 -23.39 28.54
C VAL A 373 -4.88 -23.04 27.88
N THR A 374 -3.79 -23.48 28.48
CA THR A 374 -2.42 -23.27 28.03
C THR A 374 -1.72 -24.62 27.81
N GLY A 375 -0.53 -24.60 27.22
CA GLY A 375 0.31 -25.78 27.09
C GLY A 375 0.59 -26.51 28.42
N ALA A 376 0.64 -25.78 29.54
CA ALA A 376 0.82 -26.41 30.86
C ALA A 376 -0.34 -27.34 31.25
N ASP A 377 -1.55 -27.05 30.77
CA ASP A 377 -2.74 -27.85 31.04
C ASP A 377 -2.72 -29.18 30.27
N CYS A 378 -1.92 -29.29 29.19
CA CYS A 378 -1.69 -30.55 28.47
C CYS A 378 -0.77 -31.51 29.22
N ILE A 379 0.10 -31.03 30.12
CA ILE A 379 1.11 -31.87 30.78
C ILE A 379 0.43 -32.95 31.63
N THR A 380 -0.56 -32.55 32.44
CA THR A 380 -1.17 -33.45 33.42
C THR A 380 -1.92 -34.59 32.74
N PRO A 381 -2.81 -34.36 31.75
CA PRO A 381 -3.41 -35.43 30.96
C PRO A 381 -2.37 -36.33 30.29
N MET A 382 -1.45 -35.76 29.49
CA MET A 382 -0.43 -36.54 28.78
C MET A 382 0.51 -37.33 29.70
N THR A 383 0.67 -36.90 30.96
CA THR A 383 1.52 -37.58 31.97
C THR A 383 0.74 -38.49 32.91
N ASN A 384 -0.54 -38.24 33.20
CA ASN A 384 -1.35 -39.11 34.06
C ASN A 384 -1.82 -40.34 33.29
N ASP A 385 -2.03 -40.18 31.99
CA ASP A 385 -2.43 -41.25 31.08
C ASP A 385 -1.25 -42.13 30.61
N TYR A 386 -0.08 -41.79 31.14
CA TYR A 386 1.08 -42.65 31.26
C TYR A 386 0.80 -43.82 32.22
N GLU A 387 0.12 -44.87 31.75
CA GLU A 387 -0.05 -46.11 32.50
C GLU A 387 1.25 -46.94 32.49
N GLY A 388 2.24 -46.49 33.28
CA GLY A 388 3.35 -47.27 33.77
C GLY A 388 3.47 -47.24 35.30
N ASN A 389 2.42 -46.76 36.01
CA ASN A 389 2.45 -46.58 37.45
C ASN A 389 1.30 -47.25 38.21
N ALA A 390 0.66 -48.27 37.61
CA ALA A 390 -0.22 -49.18 38.35
C ALA A 390 0.58 -50.21 39.19
N ASP A 391 1.88 -50.40 38.93
CA ASP A 391 2.74 -51.37 39.64
C ASP A 391 3.83 -50.75 40.53
N GLY A 392 3.98 -49.42 40.53
CA GLY A 392 5.00 -48.71 41.30
C GLY A 392 6.45 -48.96 40.86
N THR A 393 6.70 -49.48 39.66
CA THR A 393 8.07 -49.79 39.17
C THR A 393 8.68 -48.71 38.28
N GLY A 394 7.91 -47.73 37.79
CA GLY A 394 8.44 -46.54 37.13
C GLY A 394 9.19 -46.80 35.81
N THR A 395 8.78 -47.82 35.03
CA THR A 395 9.46 -48.24 33.79
C THR A 395 8.65 -48.02 32.50
N GLY A 396 7.61 -47.18 32.53
CA GLY A 396 6.91 -46.76 31.30
C GLY A 396 7.85 -46.06 30.31
N THR A 397 7.49 -46.03 29.03
CA THR A 397 8.16 -45.26 27.98
C THR A 397 7.26 -44.09 27.59
N ASN A 398 7.79 -42.86 27.60
CA ASN A 398 7.04 -41.66 27.18
C ASN A 398 6.77 -41.75 25.68
N ILE A 399 5.52 -41.98 25.30
CA ILE A 399 5.11 -42.07 23.90
C ILE A 399 5.20 -40.73 23.18
N PHE A 400 5.17 -39.61 23.92
CA PHE A 400 5.33 -38.25 23.40
C PHE A 400 6.77 -37.75 23.47
N ALA A 401 7.74 -38.64 23.75
CA ALA A 401 9.14 -38.25 23.87
C ALA A 401 9.67 -37.70 22.53
N GLY A 402 10.10 -36.44 22.53
CA GLY A 402 10.60 -35.76 21.34
C GLY A 402 9.55 -35.42 20.27
N VAL A 403 8.26 -35.51 20.62
CA VAL A 403 7.17 -35.05 19.73
C VAL A 403 7.21 -33.51 19.66
N PRO A 404 7.24 -32.91 18.45
CA PRO A 404 7.25 -31.46 18.27
C PRO A 404 5.98 -30.79 18.79
N ASP A 405 6.10 -29.52 19.15
CA ASP A 405 5.00 -28.64 19.55
C ASP A 405 4.12 -28.26 18.34
N ASN A 406 3.59 -27.04 18.26
CA ASN A 406 2.80 -26.57 17.12
C ASN A 406 3.64 -26.20 15.89
N PHE A 407 4.97 -26.30 15.95
CA PHE A 407 5.86 -26.10 14.81
C PHE A 407 6.87 -27.23 14.63
N TYR A 408 7.10 -27.58 13.37
CA TYR A 408 8.17 -28.49 12.98
C TYR A 408 9.03 -27.88 11.88
N CYS A 409 10.32 -27.84 12.15
CA CYS A 409 11.30 -27.35 11.18
C CYS A 409 11.65 -28.44 10.16
N LEU A 410 11.47 -28.14 8.87
CA LEU A 410 11.84 -29.04 7.78
C LEU A 410 13.30 -28.91 7.34
N ASN A 411 14.08 -27.95 7.83
CA ASN A 411 15.49 -27.76 7.41
C ASN A 411 16.36 -29.05 7.42
N PRO A 412 16.23 -29.97 8.40
CA PRO A 412 16.96 -31.24 8.37
C PRO A 412 16.66 -32.12 7.14
N HIS A 413 15.54 -31.89 6.49
CA HIS A 413 14.97 -32.71 5.41
C HIS A 413 14.93 -31.98 4.07
N ILE A 414 15.72 -30.91 3.93
CA ILE A 414 15.76 -30.10 2.72
C ILE A 414 17.21 -29.89 2.30
N THR A 415 17.49 -30.13 1.04
CA THR A 415 18.77 -29.81 0.43
C THR A 415 18.88 -28.31 0.27
N THR A 416 19.89 -27.71 0.88
CA THR A 416 20.11 -26.27 0.85
C THR A 416 20.19 -25.74 -0.58
N PRO A 417 19.28 -24.83 -0.98
CA PRO A 417 19.33 -24.23 -2.31
C PRO A 417 20.58 -23.35 -2.48
N THR A 418 21.11 -23.29 -3.71
CA THR A 418 22.25 -22.42 -4.02
C THR A 418 21.92 -20.95 -3.77
N GLY A 419 22.75 -20.26 -2.99
CA GLY A 419 22.57 -18.84 -2.64
C GLY A 419 21.95 -18.60 -1.25
N PHE A 420 21.61 -19.67 -0.53
CA PHE A 420 21.06 -19.61 0.82
C PHE A 420 22.05 -20.17 1.85
N ASP A 421 22.02 -19.61 3.06
CA ASP A 421 22.77 -20.14 4.18
C ASP A 421 21.92 -21.16 4.95
N ALA A 422 22.49 -22.33 5.23
CA ALA A 422 21.78 -23.42 5.90
C ALA A 422 22.13 -23.58 7.37
N ALA A 423 21.09 -23.55 8.19
CA ALA A 423 21.10 -24.09 9.54
C ALA A 423 20.31 -25.41 9.57
N SER A 424 20.76 -26.37 10.39
CA SER A 424 20.05 -27.63 10.64
C SER A 424 18.76 -27.45 11.44
N SER A 425 18.51 -26.26 11.95
CA SER A 425 17.27 -25.87 12.64
C SER A 425 16.76 -24.56 12.05
N CYS A 426 15.48 -24.30 12.22
CA CYS A 426 14.85 -23.08 11.75
C CYS A 426 15.24 -21.95 12.71
N ALA A 427 15.59 -20.79 12.16
CA ALA A 427 16.03 -19.65 12.96
C ALA A 427 14.88 -19.00 13.73
N ILE A 428 13.65 -19.17 13.25
CA ILE A 428 12.43 -18.65 13.84
C ILE A 428 11.36 -19.75 13.85
N ASP A 429 10.47 -19.69 14.83
CA ASP A 429 9.21 -20.43 14.85
C ASP A 429 8.09 -19.46 14.45
N PRO A 430 7.46 -19.64 13.26
CA PRO A 430 6.40 -18.75 12.78
C PRO A 430 5.08 -18.90 13.55
N THR A 431 4.96 -19.91 14.42
CA THR A 431 3.77 -20.18 15.22
C THR A 431 3.89 -19.65 16.64
N ASN A 432 5.12 -19.40 17.11
CA ASN A 432 5.36 -18.85 18.43
C ASN A 432 5.10 -17.35 18.43
N SER A 433 4.01 -16.96 19.07
CA SER A 433 3.62 -15.58 19.29
C SER A 433 4.42 -14.91 20.42
N ASN A 434 5.66 -15.31 20.72
CA ASN A 434 6.59 -14.49 21.53
C ASN A 434 7.10 -13.26 20.75
N LEU A 435 6.18 -12.65 20.02
CA LEU A 435 6.22 -11.31 19.51
C LEU A 435 6.18 -10.40 20.74
N THR A 436 7.28 -9.70 21.01
CA THR A 436 7.17 -8.57 21.93
C THR A 436 6.36 -7.52 21.18
N VAL A 437 5.15 -7.23 21.63
CA VAL A 437 4.33 -6.21 20.97
C VAL A 437 4.60 -4.89 21.66
N HIS A 438 5.17 -3.93 20.92
CA HIS A 438 5.31 -2.56 21.38
C HIS A 438 4.09 -1.76 20.93
N THR A 439 3.56 -0.96 21.83
CA THR A 439 2.45 -0.06 21.53
C THR A 439 3.01 1.29 21.12
N VAL A 440 2.54 1.83 20.00
CA VAL A 440 2.88 3.18 19.57
C VAL A 440 1.63 4.05 19.50
N THR A 441 1.63 5.14 20.26
CA THR A 441 0.50 6.07 20.34
C THR A 441 0.88 7.49 19.91
N GLY A 442 -0.10 8.18 19.34
CA GLY A 442 0.02 9.59 18.96
C GLY A 442 -1.32 10.19 18.58
N GLU A 443 -1.28 11.47 18.23
CA GLU A 443 -2.45 12.23 17.80
C GLU A 443 -2.33 12.64 16.34
N ILE A 444 -3.43 12.55 15.59
CA ILE A 444 -3.60 13.19 14.29
C ILE A 444 -4.31 14.51 14.54
N VAL A 445 -3.59 15.62 14.36
CA VAL A 445 -4.09 16.96 14.64
C VAL A 445 -4.39 17.65 13.31
N ALA A 446 -5.63 18.10 13.13
CA ALA A 446 -6.01 18.90 11.97
C ALA A 446 -6.05 20.39 12.33
N THR A 447 -5.53 21.22 11.43
CA THR A 447 -5.49 22.68 11.61
C THR A 447 -6.86 23.37 11.51
N THR A 448 -7.87 22.71 10.91
CA THR A 448 -9.25 23.20 10.81
C THR A 448 -10.27 22.08 10.96
N GLU A 449 -11.49 22.43 11.40
CA GLU A 449 -12.63 21.49 11.53
C GLU A 449 -13.08 20.90 10.17
N ALA A 450 -12.95 21.67 9.08
CA ALA A 450 -13.25 21.20 7.73
C ALA A 450 -12.24 20.16 7.24
N ALA A 451 -10.93 20.39 7.47
CA ALA A 451 -9.89 19.42 7.17
C ALA A 451 -10.09 18.13 7.98
N PHE A 452 -10.45 18.24 9.27
CA PHE A 452 -10.72 17.08 10.11
C PHE A 452 -11.88 16.22 9.58
N ASN A 453 -13.02 16.85 9.27
CA ASN A 453 -14.21 16.13 8.77
C ASN A 453 -13.99 15.48 7.40
N ASN A 454 -13.14 16.07 6.54
CA ASN A 454 -12.76 15.46 5.26
C ASN A 454 -11.75 14.31 5.42
N MET A 455 -11.02 14.27 6.53
CA MET A 455 -9.97 13.28 6.80
C MET A 455 -10.48 12.04 7.52
N THR A 456 -11.44 12.15 8.45
CA THR A 456 -11.79 11.06 9.39
C THR A 456 -12.37 9.79 8.77
N ASP A 457 -12.85 9.83 7.52
CA ASP A 457 -13.43 8.65 6.86
C ASP A 457 -12.40 7.84 6.05
N ASN A 458 -11.28 8.46 5.64
CA ASN A 458 -10.26 7.85 4.77
C ASN A 458 -8.82 7.95 5.32
N THR A 459 -8.63 8.48 6.51
CA THR A 459 -7.31 8.54 7.15
C THR A 459 -7.06 7.28 7.95
N SER A 460 -5.94 6.60 7.68
CA SER A 460 -5.50 5.43 8.46
C SER A 460 -4.04 5.62 8.86
N VAL A 461 -3.69 5.20 10.07
CA VAL A 461 -2.28 5.05 10.45
C VAL A 461 -1.93 3.58 10.29
N VAL A 462 -0.82 3.30 9.63
CA VAL A 462 -0.36 1.95 9.34
C VAL A 462 1.08 1.77 9.78
N THR A 463 1.39 0.57 10.23
CA THR A 463 2.78 0.14 10.41
C THR A 463 3.27 -0.55 9.14
N SER A 464 4.59 -0.59 8.94
CA SER A 464 5.23 -1.36 7.86
C SER A 464 4.95 -2.86 7.92
N ASP A 465 4.46 -3.36 9.06
CA ASP A 465 4.05 -4.76 9.23
C ASP A 465 2.67 -5.04 8.61
N GLY A 466 2.02 -4.01 8.05
CA GLY A 466 0.70 -4.13 7.42
C GLY A 466 -0.47 -4.09 8.41
N GLU A 467 -0.20 -3.84 9.70
CA GLU A 467 -1.24 -3.62 10.70
C GLU A 467 -1.78 -2.20 10.61
N THR A 468 -3.12 -2.07 10.65
CA THR A 468 -3.76 -0.77 10.75
C THR A 468 -4.07 -0.44 12.20
N CYS A 469 -3.66 0.76 12.62
CA CYS A 469 -3.75 1.21 13.99
C CYS A 469 -5.20 1.50 14.38
N GLY A 470 -5.55 1.22 15.63
CA GLY A 470 -6.83 1.59 16.20
C GLY A 470 -6.97 3.11 16.27
N LEU A 471 -7.93 3.67 15.54
CA LEU A 471 -8.23 5.11 15.54
C LEU A 471 -9.43 5.39 16.43
N ALA A 472 -9.25 6.31 17.37
CA ALA A 472 -10.31 6.84 18.22
C ALA A 472 -10.46 8.35 18.00
N VAL A 473 -11.58 8.73 17.40
CA VAL A 473 -11.94 10.14 17.18
C VAL A 473 -12.41 10.73 18.52
N ASN A 474 -11.66 11.69 19.06
CA ASN A 474 -11.98 12.34 20.33
C ASN A 474 -12.59 13.72 20.08
N ASP A 475 -13.91 13.78 20.13
CA ASP A 475 -14.68 15.00 19.89
C ASP A 475 -14.73 15.87 21.17
N THR A 476 -13.62 16.56 21.50
CA THR A 476 -13.59 17.52 22.61
C THR A 476 -13.29 18.93 22.11
N TYR A 477 -14.35 19.71 21.88
CA TYR A 477 -14.26 21.11 21.49
C TYR A 477 -13.70 21.97 22.65
N GLY A 478 -12.42 22.36 22.56
CA GLY A 478 -11.71 23.00 23.67
C GLY A 478 -10.37 23.65 23.33
N ARG A 479 -10.43 24.76 22.59
CA ARG A 479 -9.43 25.84 22.43
C ARG A 479 -8.18 25.65 21.57
N ASP A 480 -7.84 24.49 20.98
CA ASP A 480 -6.70 24.39 20.02
C ASP A 480 -6.84 23.28 18.93
N GLY A 481 -8.03 23.05 18.36
CA GLY A 481 -8.22 22.17 17.17
C GLY A 481 -8.93 20.83 17.42
N VAL A 482 -9.27 20.12 16.34
CA VAL A 482 -9.91 18.79 16.36
C VAL A 482 -8.83 17.73 16.09
N PHE A 483 -8.80 16.66 16.90
CA PHE A 483 -7.77 15.63 16.81
C PHE A 483 -8.33 14.20 16.96
N ALA A 484 -7.64 13.24 16.37
CA ALA A 484 -7.92 11.81 16.54
C ALA A 484 -6.71 11.14 17.19
N THR A 485 -6.93 10.31 18.21
CA THR A 485 -5.85 9.49 18.79
C THR A 485 -5.72 8.19 18.02
N TYR A 486 -4.50 7.72 17.83
CA TYR A 486 -4.25 6.40 17.27
C TYR A 486 -3.40 5.54 18.20
N GLU A 487 -3.62 4.24 18.13
CA GLU A 487 -2.84 3.21 18.83
C GLU A 487 -2.45 2.12 17.83
N CYS A 488 -1.15 2.03 17.55
CA CYS A 488 -0.55 1.03 16.67
C CYS A 488 0.12 -0.06 17.50
N THR A 489 0.09 -1.28 17.00
CA THR A 489 0.93 -2.38 17.48
C THR A 489 2.11 -2.58 16.52
N ALA A 490 3.30 -2.71 17.09
CA ALA A 490 4.55 -2.94 16.39
C ALA A 490 5.14 -4.27 16.87
N ASN A 491 5.33 -5.18 15.93
CA ASN A 491 5.56 -6.58 16.22
C ASN A 491 7.07 -6.87 16.27
N ASP A 492 7.66 -6.87 17.48
CA ASP A 492 9.09 -7.11 17.69
C ASP A 492 9.38 -8.62 17.76
N TRP A 493 10.06 -9.11 16.73
CA TRP A 493 10.51 -10.48 16.55
C TRP A 493 11.83 -10.80 17.30
N GLY A 494 12.27 -9.89 18.18
CA GLY A 494 13.48 -9.98 19.00
C GLY A 494 14.54 -8.97 18.58
N GLY A 495 15.00 -8.15 19.52
CA GLY A 495 16.07 -7.16 19.31
C GLY A 495 15.58 -5.74 18.97
N GLY A 496 14.27 -5.49 19.04
CA GLY A 496 13.63 -4.23 18.74
C GLY A 496 12.97 -4.23 17.36
N TRP A 497 11.79 -3.64 17.25
CA TRP A 497 11.05 -3.55 16.00
C TRP A 497 11.74 -2.59 15.01
N SER A 498 11.84 -3.01 13.74
CA SER A 498 12.41 -2.23 12.63
C SER A 498 11.32 -1.98 11.59
N GLY A 499 10.94 -0.72 11.40
CA GLY A 499 9.83 -0.41 10.51
C GLY A 499 9.49 1.06 10.47
N THR A 500 8.37 1.38 9.83
CA THR A 500 7.86 2.75 9.73
C THR A 500 6.42 2.82 10.19
N ILE A 501 6.06 3.91 10.86
CA ILE A 501 4.67 4.26 11.15
C ILE A 501 4.31 5.41 10.24
N SER A 502 3.33 5.20 9.37
CA SER A 502 2.94 6.17 8.36
C SER A 502 1.47 6.50 8.48
N VAL A 503 1.11 7.73 8.16
CA VAL A 503 -0.28 8.15 8.05
C VAL A 503 -0.67 8.18 6.58
N ASN A 504 -1.68 7.39 6.22
CA ASN A 504 -2.33 7.46 4.93
C ASN A 504 -3.50 8.43 5.05
N THR A 505 -3.44 9.52 4.32
CA THR A 505 -4.54 10.47 4.17
C THR A 505 -5.19 10.34 2.80
N PRO A 506 -6.44 10.79 2.61
CA PRO A 506 -6.97 11.03 1.27
C PRO A 506 -6.11 12.06 0.51
N ASP A 507 -6.15 12.03 -0.83
CA ASP A 507 -5.39 12.94 -1.73
C ASP A 507 -5.59 14.44 -1.42
N THR A 508 -6.62 14.77 -0.65
CA THR A 508 -6.99 16.10 -0.19
C THR A 508 -6.36 16.48 1.15
N ALA A 509 -5.42 15.72 1.73
CA ALA A 509 -4.71 16.08 2.96
C ALA A 509 -3.27 15.54 2.98
N ALA A 510 -2.35 16.27 3.62
CA ALA A 510 -0.98 15.84 3.88
C ALA A 510 -0.60 16.12 5.32
N CYS A 511 0.25 15.26 5.88
CA CYS A 511 0.65 15.32 7.28
C CYS A 511 2.16 15.46 7.43
N THR A 512 2.58 16.12 8.50
CA THR A 512 3.98 16.27 8.90
C THR A 512 4.20 15.73 10.31
N PRO A 513 5.20 14.86 10.54
CA PRO A 513 6.00 14.18 9.52
C PRO A 513 5.14 13.21 8.68
N GLU A 514 5.56 12.85 7.47
CA GLU A 514 4.82 11.86 6.66
C GLU A 514 4.90 10.44 7.27
N ASN A 515 6.01 10.16 7.96
CA ASN A 515 6.22 8.92 8.70
C ASN A 515 7.18 9.11 9.88
N TYR A 516 7.14 8.15 10.81
CA TYR A 516 8.16 7.92 11.81
C TYR A 516 8.96 6.66 11.45
N ASP A 517 10.26 6.84 11.24
CA ASP A 517 11.17 5.80 10.77
C ASP A 517 12.01 5.20 11.93
N TYR A 518 11.90 3.88 12.09
CA TYR A 518 12.62 3.06 13.07
C TYR A 518 13.58 2.05 12.40
N THR A 519 13.85 2.20 11.09
CA THR A 519 14.76 1.31 10.36
C THR A 519 16.21 1.38 10.84
N THR A 520 16.65 2.54 11.34
CA THR A 520 18.01 2.75 11.88
C THR A 520 18.08 2.75 13.41
N THR A 521 16.95 3.01 14.08
CA THR A 521 16.87 3.12 15.54
C THR A 521 15.69 2.27 15.98
N LEU A 522 15.98 1.02 16.35
CA LEU A 522 14.96 0.02 16.62
C LEU A 522 14.07 0.44 17.78
N LEU A 523 12.77 0.13 17.68
CA LEU A 523 11.81 0.35 18.74
C LEU A 523 11.90 -0.82 19.73
N GLU A 524 12.55 -0.58 20.86
CA GLU A 524 12.77 -1.60 21.91
C GLU A 524 11.77 -1.51 23.09
N ALA A 525 10.85 -0.54 23.06
CA ALA A 525 9.81 -0.32 24.06
C ALA A 525 8.65 0.51 23.47
N ASP A 526 7.51 0.55 24.16
CA ASP A 526 6.36 1.41 23.81
C ASP A 526 6.77 2.85 23.53
N ALA A 527 6.19 3.45 22.48
CA ALA A 527 6.42 4.84 22.11
C ALA A 527 5.13 5.67 22.18
N THR A 528 5.23 6.90 22.64
CA THR A 528 4.10 7.85 22.75
C THR A 528 4.48 9.19 22.12
N ASN A 529 3.49 10.08 21.92
CA ASN A 529 3.65 11.41 21.32
C ASN A 529 4.22 11.35 19.89
N LYS A 530 3.70 10.44 19.08
CA LYS A 530 4.03 10.30 17.65
C LYS A 530 2.98 11.04 16.83
N ASP A 531 2.96 12.35 16.94
CA ASP A 531 1.85 13.15 16.45
C ASP A 531 2.02 13.53 14.96
N PHE A 532 0.93 13.38 14.21
CA PHE A 532 0.84 13.78 12.81
C PHE A 532 0.06 15.09 12.70
N GLU A 533 0.72 16.18 12.30
CA GLU A 533 0.05 17.45 12.02
C GLU A 533 -0.40 17.49 10.56
N CYS A 534 -1.70 17.51 10.31
CA CYS A 534 -2.28 17.39 8.98
C CYS A 534 -2.95 18.69 8.49
N VAL A 535 -2.75 18.97 7.21
CA VAL A 535 -3.30 20.11 6.48
C VAL A 535 -3.99 19.64 5.20
N GLU A 536 -5.06 20.32 4.79
CA GLU A 536 -5.76 20.01 3.54
C GLU A 536 -4.85 20.28 2.32
N GLN A 537 -4.69 19.30 1.43
CA GLN A 537 -4.03 19.41 0.13
C GLN A 537 -4.97 20.09 -0.86
N ILE A 538 -4.44 21.08 -1.56
CA ILE A 538 -5.19 21.93 -2.47
C ILE A 538 -5.25 21.25 -3.83
N SER A 539 -6.39 20.69 -4.24
CA SER A 539 -6.52 20.08 -5.57
C SER A 539 -6.41 21.17 -6.65
N THR A 540 -5.52 20.97 -7.63
CA THR A 540 -5.41 21.83 -8.82
C THR A 540 -6.41 21.37 -9.88
N THR A 541 -7.33 22.24 -10.28
CA THR A 541 -8.26 22.01 -11.39
C THR A 541 -7.68 22.60 -12.67
N THR A 542 -7.70 21.86 -13.77
CA THR A 542 -7.21 22.31 -15.08
C THR A 542 -8.33 22.43 -16.11
N PHE A 543 -8.32 23.49 -16.93
CA PHE A 543 -9.22 23.64 -18.08
C PHE A 543 -8.48 24.23 -19.29
N GLU A 544 -8.97 23.97 -20.50
CA GLU A 544 -8.34 24.41 -21.75
C GLU A 544 -9.09 25.61 -22.32
N VAL A 545 -8.36 26.67 -22.65
CA VAL A 545 -8.86 27.88 -23.29
C VAL A 545 -8.30 27.95 -24.70
N SER A 546 -9.17 28.04 -25.71
CA SER A 546 -8.75 28.08 -27.11
C SER A 546 -9.32 29.28 -27.86
N GLY A 547 -8.69 29.65 -28.98
CA GLY A 547 -9.04 30.85 -29.73
C GLY A 547 -8.53 30.87 -31.16
N ILE A 548 -9.17 31.67 -32.02
CA ILE A 548 -8.81 31.86 -33.43
C ILE A 548 -8.14 33.23 -33.61
N VAL A 549 -7.11 33.31 -34.45
CA VAL A 549 -6.43 34.56 -34.83
C VAL A 549 -6.67 34.83 -36.31
N THR A 550 -7.37 35.91 -36.64
CA THR A 550 -7.71 36.28 -38.02
C THR A 550 -6.98 37.56 -38.47
N GLY A 551 -6.79 37.75 -39.78
CA GLY A 551 -6.27 38.99 -40.36
C GLY A 551 -4.74 39.10 -40.54
N LEU A 552 -3.96 38.10 -40.08
CA LEU A 552 -2.50 38.02 -40.31
C LEU A 552 -2.10 37.31 -41.62
N GLY A 553 -3.04 36.78 -42.41
CA GLY A 553 -2.71 35.97 -43.60
C GLY A 553 -1.94 34.69 -43.27
N ASP A 554 -0.92 34.34 -44.06
CA ASP A 554 -0.04 33.17 -43.82
C ASP A 554 1.06 33.43 -42.76
N THR A 555 1.03 34.59 -42.10
CA THR A 555 2.11 35.01 -41.20
C THR A 555 1.93 34.43 -39.79
N PRO A 556 2.95 33.76 -39.21
CA PRO A 556 2.81 33.07 -37.92
C PRO A 556 2.71 34.07 -36.75
N VAL A 557 1.99 33.68 -35.71
CA VAL A 557 2.01 34.36 -34.40
C VAL A 557 3.37 34.08 -33.75
N ALA A 558 4.06 35.10 -33.21
CA ALA A 558 5.40 34.93 -32.64
C ALA A 558 5.35 34.35 -31.22
N GLU A 559 4.45 34.87 -30.38
CA GLU A 559 4.39 34.51 -28.99
C GLU A 559 2.98 34.73 -28.42
N ILE A 560 2.57 33.85 -27.51
CA ILE A 560 1.37 34.01 -26.69
C ILE A 560 1.76 33.80 -25.24
N SER A 561 1.32 34.71 -24.36
CA SER A 561 1.64 34.68 -22.94
C SER A 561 0.38 34.74 -22.11
N ALA A 562 0.34 33.99 -21.01
CA ALA A 562 -0.72 34.06 -20.01
C ALA A 562 -0.09 34.27 -18.61
N THR A 563 -0.90 34.73 -17.65
CA THR A 563 -0.45 34.93 -16.25
C THR A 563 -0.09 33.60 -15.56
N SER A 564 0.66 33.70 -14.46
CA SER A 564 1.66 32.76 -13.87
C SER A 564 1.45 31.23 -13.83
N ASP A 565 0.33 30.65 -14.26
CA ASP A 565 0.05 29.21 -14.07
C ASP A 565 -0.65 28.62 -15.31
N ALA A 566 -0.08 28.91 -16.47
CA ALA A 566 -0.71 28.74 -17.77
C ALA A 566 0.28 28.31 -18.86
N GLU A 567 0.08 27.14 -19.48
CA GLU A 567 0.88 26.67 -20.61
C GLU A 567 0.13 26.88 -21.94
N CYS A 568 0.69 27.70 -22.83
CA CYS A 568 0.07 28.05 -24.11
C CYS A 568 0.84 27.50 -25.33
N SER A 569 0.09 27.10 -26.35
CA SER A 569 0.59 26.58 -27.63
C SER A 569 -0.11 27.26 -28.81
N ILE A 570 0.67 27.58 -29.85
CA ILE A 570 0.19 28.22 -31.08
C ILE A 570 -0.11 27.14 -32.12
N ARG A 571 -1.29 27.20 -32.76
CA ARG A 571 -1.69 26.34 -33.87
C ARG A 571 -1.89 27.17 -35.14
N SER A 572 -1.89 26.55 -36.32
CA SER A 572 -2.09 27.26 -37.58
C SER A 572 -3.44 27.98 -37.59
N GLY A 573 -3.44 29.31 -37.42
CA GLY A 573 -4.64 30.15 -37.37
C GLY A 573 -5.31 30.29 -35.98
N GLY A 574 -4.68 29.84 -34.89
CA GLY A 574 -5.25 29.93 -33.54
C GLY A 574 -4.28 29.60 -32.41
N PHE A 575 -4.79 29.52 -31.18
CA PHE A 575 -4.01 29.14 -30.00
C PHE A 575 -4.83 28.25 -29.05
N SER A 576 -4.12 27.50 -28.21
CA SER A 576 -4.71 26.79 -27.07
C SER A 576 -3.82 26.91 -25.84
N CYS A 577 -4.43 27.20 -24.71
CA CYS A 577 -3.81 27.51 -23.44
C CYS A 577 -4.43 26.66 -22.34
N GLN A 578 -3.63 25.83 -21.65
CA GLN A 578 -4.07 25.03 -20.52
C GLN A 578 -3.83 25.79 -19.21
N MET A 579 -4.92 26.16 -18.53
CA MET A 579 -4.87 26.92 -17.28
C MET A 579 -5.02 25.97 -16.09
N SER A 580 -4.33 26.26 -15.00
CA SER A 580 -4.50 25.57 -13.71
C SER A 580 -4.81 26.57 -12.59
N TYR A 581 -5.73 26.20 -11.69
CA TYR A 581 -5.99 26.97 -10.47
C TYR A 581 -6.35 26.06 -9.30
N LEU A 582 -6.21 26.60 -8.09
CA LEU A 582 -6.49 25.93 -6.83
C LEU A 582 -8.00 25.88 -6.57
N SER A 583 -8.60 24.69 -6.44
CA SER A 583 -10.07 24.51 -6.39
C SER A 583 -10.76 25.18 -5.19
N ASN A 584 -10.03 25.53 -4.13
CA ASN A 584 -10.52 26.25 -2.96
C ASN A 584 -10.35 27.79 -3.06
N THR A 585 -9.71 28.28 -4.11
CA THR A 585 -9.64 29.72 -4.44
C THR A 585 -10.85 30.11 -5.28
N SER A 586 -11.12 31.41 -5.41
CA SER A 586 -12.35 31.93 -6.04
C SER A 586 -12.56 31.54 -7.51
N GLY A 587 -11.65 30.77 -8.14
CA GLY A 587 -11.56 30.48 -9.58
C GLY A 587 -10.27 31.05 -10.19
N TRP A 588 -9.97 30.73 -11.44
CA TRP A 588 -8.81 31.33 -12.15
C TRP A 588 -9.13 32.78 -12.53
N THR A 589 -8.22 33.71 -12.25
CA THR A 589 -8.20 35.08 -12.79
C THR A 589 -6.87 35.32 -13.47
N GLY A 590 -6.88 36.02 -14.60
CA GLY A 590 -5.67 36.17 -15.39
C GLY A 590 -5.88 36.92 -16.68
N SER A 591 -4.79 37.10 -17.42
CA SER A 591 -4.81 37.76 -18.73
C SER A 591 -4.10 36.90 -19.77
N ILE A 592 -4.65 36.86 -20.98
CA ILE A 592 -4.04 36.25 -22.16
C ILE A 592 -3.64 37.38 -23.11
N MET A 593 -2.36 37.44 -23.44
CA MET A 593 -1.77 38.42 -24.36
C MET A 593 -1.20 37.75 -25.60
N LEU A 594 -1.40 38.36 -26.77
CA LEU A 594 -0.91 37.85 -28.05
C LEU A 594 0.04 38.86 -28.70
N TYR A 595 1.23 38.39 -29.07
CA TYR A 595 2.27 39.19 -29.72
C TYR A 595 2.48 38.72 -31.17
N PRO A 596 2.03 39.49 -32.18
CA PRO A 596 2.23 39.13 -33.58
C PRO A 596 3.71 39.26 -33.97
N ALA A 597 4.19 38.38 -34.86
CA ALA A 597 5.59 38.34 -35.29
C ALA A 597 6.00 39.51 -36.20
N LEU A 598 5.02 40.23 -36.76
CA LEU A 598 5.25 41.31 -37.72
C LEU A 598 5.27 42.67 -37.02
N ALA A 599 6.34 43.43 -37.19
CA ALA A 599 6.43 44.81 -36.70
C ALA A 599 5.33 45.67 -37.35
N GLY A 600 4.44 46.24 -36.54
CA GLY A 600 3.32 47.08 -36.99
C GLY A 600 1.99 46.35 -37.23
N ALA A 601 1.89 45.05 -36.89
CA ALA A 601 0.61 44.37 -36.82
C ALA A 601 -0.08 44.66 -35.47
N GLU A 602 -1.30 45.17 -35.50
CA GLU A 602 -2.11 45.41 -34.30
C GLU A 602 -3.29 44.44 -34.27
N CYS A 603 -3.41 43.70 -33.16
CA CYS A 603 -4.50 42.78 -32.89
C CYS A 603 -5.49 43.42 -31.91
N THR A 604 -6.78 43.34 -32.22
CA THR A 604 -7.87 43.84 -31.38
C THR A 604 -8.76 42.69 -30.91
N PRO A 605 -9.00 42.57 -29.58
CA PRO A 605 -8.31 43.30 -28.51
C PRO A 605 -6.85 42.84 -28.39
N SER A 606 -5.94 43.68 -27.87
CA SER A 606 -4.51 43.31 -27.73
C SER A 606 -4.26 42.34 -26.58
N PHE A 607 -5.21 42.23 -25.66
CA PHE A 607 -5.23 41.26 -24.57
C PHE A 607 -6.67 41.01 -24.10
N TYR A 608 -6.90 39.84 -23.53
CA TYR A 608 -8.12 39.54 -22.78
C TYR A 608 -7.77 39.42 -21.31
N THR A 609 -8.55 40.09 -20.46
CA THR A 609 -8.43 39.97 -19.00
C THR A 609 -9.71 39.39 -18.43
N GLN A 610 -9.56 38.38 -17.59
CA GLN A 610 -10.64 37.75 -16.85
C GLN A 610 -10.53 38.17 -15.38
N ASP A 611 -11.21 39.27 -15.03
CA ASP A 611 -11.19 39.85 -13.68
C ASP A 611 -12.09 39.08 -12.69
N THR A 612 -13.10 38.39 -13.20
CA THR A 612 -14.00 37.55 -12.38
C THR A 612 -13.55 36.11 -12.48
N ALA A 613 -13.34 35.50 -11.33
CA ALA A 613 -12.80 34.16 -11.22
C ALA A 613 -13.78 33.12 -11.82
N ILE A 614 -13.27 32.26 -12.70
CA ILE A 614 -14.05 31.27 -13.45
C ILE A 614 -13.74 29.84 -12.99
N THR A 615 -14.76 28.98 -13.01
CA THR A 615 -14.68 27.58 -12.53
C THR A 615 -15.15 26.55 -13.57
N GLU A 616 -15.47 27.00 -14.79
CA GLU A 616 -15.88 26.19 -15.94
C GLU A 616 -15.20 26.76 -17.21
N ASP A 617 -15.19 26.01 -18.31
CA ASP A 617 -14.58 26.42 -19.58
C ASP A 617 -15.17 27.77 -20.05
N PRO A 618 -14.37 28.86 -20.11
CA PRO A 618 -14.84 30.19 -20.46
C PRO A 618 -15.24 30.35 -21.93
N GLY A 619 -14.99 29.35 -22.78
CA GLY A 619 -15.24 29.40 -24.21
C GLY A 619 -14.10 30.05 -25.01
N THR A 620 -14.39 30.42 -26.27
CA THR A 620 -13.36 30.84 -27.23
C THR A 620 -13.00 32.32 -27.18
N PHE A 621 -11.72 32.65 -27.09
CA PHE A 621 -11.19 34.02 -27.15
C PHE A 621 -10.54 34.30 -28.52
N ASN A 622 -11.15 35.16 -29.35
CA ASN A 622 -10.68 35.38 -30.72
C ASN A 622 -9.97 36.74 -30.88
N PHE A 623 -8.86 36.76 -31.61
CA PHE A 623 -8.11 37.97 -31.93
C PHE A 623 -8.26 38.32 -33.42
N GLU A 624 -8.54 39.57 -33.74
CA GLU A 624 -8.57 40.06 -35.12
C GLU A 624 -7.44 41.08 -35.34
N CYS A 625 -6.52 40.81 -36.26
CA CYS A 625 -5.33 41.61 -36.49
C CYS A 625 -5.34 42.34 -37.83
N THR A 626 -4.77 43.54 -37.86
CA THR A 626 -4.61 44.34 -39.08
C THR A 626 -3.15 44.73 -39.28
N VAL A 627 -2.71 44.80 -40.55
CA VAL A 627 -1.33 45.17 -40.92
C VAL A 627 -1.35 46.58 -41.52
N ALA A 628 -0.73 47.54 -40.85
CA ALA A 628 -0.65 48.93 -41.32
C ALA A 628 0.53 49.15 -42.28
N GLU A 629 0.35 49.99 -43.32
CA GLU A 629 1.46 50.45 -44.17
C GLU A 629 2.25 51.57 -43.48
N THR A 630 3.57 51.64 -43.69
CA THR A 630 4.42 52.69 -43.10
C THR A 630 4.45 53.93 -44.00
N VAL A 631 4.12 55.09 -43.44
CA VAL A 631 4.21 56.41 -44.10
C VAL A 631 5.52 57.07 -43.68
N THR A 632 6.26 57.63 -44.65
CA THR A 632 7.55 58.30 -44.40
C THR A 632 7.56 59.69 -45.03
N PHE A 633 8.10 60.68 -44.30
CA PHE A 633 8.37 62.02 -44.81
C PHE A 633 9.60 62.64 -44.15
N GLU A 634 10.14 63.70 -44.75
CA GLU A 634 11.43 64.30 -44.40
C GLU A 634 11.25 65.65 -43.69
N ILE A 635 12.11 65.97 -42.72
CA ILE A 635 12.20 67.28 -42.06
C ILE A 635 13.62 67.81 -42.22
N ILE A 636 13.80 69.01 -42.78
CA ILE A 636 15.13 69.59 -43.04
C ILE A 636 15.34 70.93 -42.33
N GLY A 637 16.55 71.24 -41.90
CA GLY A 637 16.82 72.45 -41.13
C GLY A 637 18.23 73.01 -41.27
N THR A 638 18.44 74.25 -40.83
CA THR A 638 19.77 74.90 -40.78
C THR A 638 20.18 75.21 -39.34
N ILE A 639 21.48 75.13 -39.08
CA ILE A 639 22.07 75.43 -37.76
C ILE A 639 23.12 76.51 -37.95
N SER A 640 22.97 77.61 -37.20
CA SER A 640 23.84 78.77 -37.26
C SER A 640 24.51 79.06 -35.90
N GLY A 641 25.67 79.70 -35.90
CA GLY A 641 26.38 80.09 -34.67
C GLY A 641 27.38 79.06 -34.10
N ILE A 642 27.47 77.87 -34.67
CA ILE A 642 28.49 76.85 -34.35
C ILE A 642 29.38 76.57 -35.56
N GLY A 643 30.71 76.65 -35.37
CA GLY A 643 31.69 76.56 -36.47
C GLY A 643 31.82 75.18 -37.10
N ASP A 644 31.56 74.13 -36.31
CA ASP A 644 31.44 72.74 -36.78
C ASP A 644 30.13 72.15 -36.24
N THR A 645 29.32 71.64 -37.17
CA THR A 645 27.98 71.08 -36.89
C THR A 645 28.02 69.56 -36.72
N SER A 646 29.17 68.92 -36.99
CA SER A 646 29.32 67.46 -36.92
C SER A 646 29.32 66.88 -35.50
N THR A 647 29.47 67.75 -34.48
CA THR A 647 29.50 67.36 -33.06
C THR A 647 28.25 67.83 -32.29
N ALA A 648 27.21 68.28 -32.99
CA ALA A 648 25.93 68.58 -32.36
C ALA A 648 25.11 67.27 -32.28
N GLU A 649 24.24 67.15 -31.28
CA GLU A 649 23.34 66.02 -31.13
C GLU A 649 21.90 66.49 -31.28
N LEU A 650 21.14 65.78 -32.11
CA LEU A 650 19.73 66.05 -32.37
C LEU A 650 18.93 64.93 -31.73
N TYR A 651 18.01 65.33 -30.86
CA TYR A 651 17.10 64.42 -30.19
C TYR A 651 15.72 64.57 -30.82
N GLY A 652 15.30 63.55 -31.56
CA GLY A 652 13.93 63.38 -32.06
C GLY A 652 13.10 62.52 -31.10
N SER A 653 11.77 62.52 -31.29
CA SER A 653 10.94 61.44 -30.73
C SER A 653 11.41 60.07 -31.29
N PRO A 654 11.01 58.93 -30.70
CA PRO A 654 11.57 57.59 -31.00
C PRO A 654 11.54 57.15 -32.48
N ASP A 655 10.84 57.89 -33.34
CA ASP A 655 10.52 57.52 -34.72
C ASP A 655 11.16 58.45 -35.79
N ALA A 656 12.08 59.33 -35.38
CA ALA A 656 12.80 60.25 -36.26
C ALA A 656 14.31 59.97 -36.27
N ILE A 657 14.87 59.66 -37.45
CA ILE A 657 16.32 59.43 -37.63
C ILE A 657 16.93 60.66 -38.31
N CYS A 658 17.87 61.32 -37.64
CA CYS A 658 18.45 62.58 -38.09
C CYS A 658 19.93 62.49 -38.46
N ASP A 659 20.29 63.06 -39.62
CA ASP A 659 21.65 63.23 -40.12
C ASP A 659 22.05 64.71 -40.19
N PHE A 660 23.29 65.00 -39.79
CA PHE A 660 23.87 66.35 -39.90
C PHE A 660 24.62 66.54 -41.23
N LYS A 661 24.50 67.73 -41.81
CA LYS A 661 25.32 68.22 -42.93
C LYS A 661 25.92 69.56 -42.55
N THR A 662 27.01 69.96 -43.20
CA THR A 662 27.68 71.23 -42.86
C THR A 662 26.71 72.41 -42.94
N GLY A 663 26.33 72.97 -41.79
CA GLY A 663 25.39 74.10 -41.67
C GLY A 663 23.91 73.73 -41.59
N GLY A 664 23.54 72.44 -41.49
CA GLY A 664 22.15 72.02 -41.37
C GLY A 664 21.95 70.54 -41.02
N TYR A 665 20.70 70.09 -41.04
CA TYR A 665 20.32 68.70 -40.72
C TYR A 665 19.14 68.22 -41.57
N LYS A 666 19.00 66.92 -41.65
CA LYS A 666 17.88 66.21 -42.29
C LYS A 666 17.42 65.11 -41.35
N CYS A 667 16.12 65.01 -41.09
CA CYS A 667 15.52 63.93 -40.33
C CYS A 667 14.49 63.20 -41.19
N ASP A 668 14.61 61.88 -41.30
CA ASP A 668 13.58 61.04 -41.90
C ASP A 668 12.67 60.50 -40.78
N VAL A 669 11.37 60.76 -40.90
CA VAL A 669 10.35 60.37 -39.92
C VAL A 669 9.48 59.29 -40.53
N SER A 670 9.30 58.19 -39.80
CA SER A 670 8.52 57.03 -40.26
C SER A 670 7.48 56.66 -39.21
N TYR A 671 6.23 56.52 -39.61
CA TYR A 671 5.16 56.15 -38.68
C TYR A 671 4.09 55.30 -39.38
N LEU A 672 3.26 54.57 -38.62
CA LEU A 672 2.24 53.68 -39.18
C LEU A 672 1.01 54.48 -39.66
N SER A 673 0.50 54.16 -40.86
CA SER A 673 -0.60 54.89 -41.52
C SER A 673 -1.91 54.92 -40.74
N THR A 674 -2.07 54.04 -39.74
CA THR A 674 -3.25 53.93 -38.89
C THR A 674 -3.22 54.85 -37.68
N SER A 675 -2.08 55.47 -37.37
CA SER A 675 -1.98 56.46 -36.30
C SER A 675 -2.48 57.84 -36.75
N ASP A 676 -2.88 58.69 -35.81
CA ASP A 676 -3.45 60.03 -36.05
C ASP A 676 -2.49 61.04 -36.72
N GLY A 677 -1.30 60.61 -37.19
CA GLY A 677 -0.20 61.43 -37.70
C GLY A 677 0.97 61.50 -36.71
N TRP A 678 2.15 61.89 -37.18
CA TRP A 678 3.32 62.02 -36.30
C TRP A 678 3.20 63.27 -35.42
N ILE A 679 3.25 63.09 -34.09
CA ILE A 679 3.36 64.17 -33.12
C ILE A 679 4.71 64.01 -32.42
N GLY A 680 5.63 64.93 -32.68
CA GLY A 680 6.94 64.90 -32.06
C GLY A 680 7.65 66.24 -32.16
N GLY A 681 8.86 66.29 -31.64
CA GLY A 681 9.72 67.45 -31.73
C GLY A 681 11.16 67.09 -31.97
N ILE A 682 11.91 68.09 -32.42
CA ILE A 682 13.33 68.03 -32.68
C ILE A 682 14.01 69.02 -31.75
N SER A 683 14.90 68.53 -30.90
CA SER A 683 15.70 69.34 -29.98
C SER A 683 17.17 69.26 -30.35
N LEU A 684 17.86 70.41 -30.33
CA LEU A 684 19.29 70.48 -30.67
C LEU A 684 20.11 70.77 -29.41
N TYR A 685 21.08 69.91 -29.14
CA TYR A 685 22.03 70.09 -28.04
C TYR A 685 23.48 70.08 -28.54
N LYS A 686 24.30 70.98 -27.98
CA LYS A 686 25.75 70.96 -28.16
C LYS A 686 26.45 71.45 -26.89
N SER A 687 27.37 70.64 -26.37
CA SER A 687 28.13 70.99 -25.17
C SER A 687 28.85 72.34 -25.34
N GLY A 688 28.67 73.22 -24.34
CA GLY A 688 29.22 74.57 -24.32
C GLY A 688 28.46 75.61 -25.14
N TYR A 689 27.33 75.28 -25.77
CA TYR A 689 26.50 76.22 -26.55
C TYR A 689 25.03 76.20 -26.12
N LEU A 690 24.39 77.37 -26.09
CA LEU A 690 22.95 77.57 -25.95
C LEU A 690 22.34 77.85 -27.33
N CYS A 691 21.39 77.02 -27.77
CA CYS A 691 20.71 77.15 -29.07
C CYS A 691 19.27 77.63 -28.90
N GLU A 692 18.84 78.59 -29.72
CA GLU A 692 17.49 79.15 -29.72
C GLU A 692 16.81 79.02 -31.11
N PRO A 693 15.54 78.52 -31.16
CA PRO A 693 14.85 77.88 -30.05
C PRO A 693 15.56 76.58 -29.66
N SER A 694 15.56 76.19 -28.38
CA SER A 694 16.22 74.94 -27.96
C SER A 694 15.57 73.68 -28.52
N SER A 695 14.31 73.80 -28.94
CA SER A 695 13.51 72.72 -29.51
C SER A 695 12.38 73.25 -30.38
N HIS A 696 12.00 72.48 -31.39
CA HIS A 696 10.81 72.68 -32.22
C HIS A 696 9.87 71.49 -32.04
N TYR A 697 8.59 71.73 -31.76
CA TYR A 697 7.56 70.70 -31.63
C TYR A 697 6.46 70.92 -32.65
N ALA A 698 5.93 69.83 -33.21
CA ALA A 698 4.73 69.88 -34.04
C ALA A 698 3.51 70.23 -33.16
N GLU A 699 2.82 71.32 -33.47
CA GLU A 699 1.63 71.77 -32.72
C GLU A 699 0.37 70.92 -33.02
N ALA A 700 0.42 70.11 -34.08
CA ALA A 700 -0.63 69.17 -34.50
C ALA A 700 -0.01 67.96 -35.22
N PRO A 701 -0.72 66.81 -35.32
CA PRO A 701 -0.21 65.62 -35.99
C PRO A 701 0.12 65.88 -37.46
N LEU A 702 1.36 65.56 -37.85
CA LEU A 702 1.86 65.74 -39.20
C LEU A 702 1.61 64.48 -40.03
N THR A 703 0.95 64.66 -41.18
CA THR A 703 0.67 63.59 -42.16
C THR A 703 1.37 63.82 -43.50
N SER A 704 2.18 64.89 -43.60
CA SER A 704 3.02 65.26 -44.75
C SER A 704 4.16 66.20 -44.30
N ASP A 705 5.16 66.43 -45.14
CA ASP A 705 6.37 67.23 -44.85
C ASP A 705 6.03 68.63 -44.28
N PRO A 706 6.43 68.94 -43.04
CA PRO A 706 6.13 70.22 -42.38
C PRO A 706 6.98 71.41 -42.84
N GLY A 707 8.01 71.21 -43.68
CA GLY A 707 8.96 72.25 -44.08
C GLY A 707 10.20 72.33 -43.17
N SER A 708 10.77 73.53 -43.00
CA SER A 708 12.11 73.71 -42.41
C SER A 708 12.18 74.34 -41.02
N TYR A 709 12.92 73.68 -40.10
CA TYR A 709 13.13 74.10 -38.70
C TYR A 709 14.59 74.52 -38.49
N ASN A 710 14.84 75.71 -37.91
CA ASN A 710 16.19 76.32 -37.89
C ASN A 710 16.64 76.70 -36.47
N PHE A 711 17.91 76.46 -36.15
CA PHE A 711 18.51 76.72 -34.84
C PHE A 711 19.63 77.78 -34.88
N SER A 712 19.76 78.59 -33.83
CA SER A 712 20.84 79.59 -33.67
C SER A 712 21.54 79.48 -32.31
N CYS A 713 22.86 79.22 -32.27
CA CYS A 713 23.59 78.86 -31.05
C CYS A 713 24.69 79.85 -30.60
N THR A 714 24.94 79.98 -29.28
CA THR A 714 25.96 80.85 -28.65
C THR A 714 26.71 80.16 -27.49
N GLU A 715 28.03 80.35 -27.31
CA GLU A 715 28.81 79.67 -26.25
C GLU A 715 28.53 80.15 -24.79
N GLU A 716 28.34 79.23 -23.83
CA GLU A 716 28.27 79.54 -22.38
C GLU A 716 28.66 78.33 -21.47
N LEU A 717 29.37 78.56 -20.35
CA LEU A 717 29.91 77.53 -19.42
C LEU A 717 29.37 77.73 -17.99
N ILE A 718 28.43 76.89 -17.50
CA ILE A 718 27.92 76.91 -16.12
C ILE A 718 27.90 75.49 -15.50
N PRO A 719 28.58 75.22 -14.36
CA PRO A 719 28.51 73.95 -13.64
C PRO A 719 27.30 73.85 -12.66
N GLN A 720 26.71 72.65 -12.54
CA GLN A 720 25.66 72.28 -11.58
C GLN A 720 26.26 71.63 -10.31
N GLN A 721 25.70 71.90 -9.13
CA GLN A 721 26.11 71.29 -7.87
C GLN A 721 25.11 70.23 -7.41
N PHE A 722 25.61 69.15 -6.79
CA PHE A 722 24.79 68.12 -6.14
C PHE A 722 25.44 67.64 -4.84
N THR A 723 24.66 66.97 -3.98
CA THR A 723 25.02 66.60 -2.61
C THR A 723 24.81 65.12 -2.32
N ILE A 724 25.78 64.49 -1.65
CA ILE A 724 25.71 63.13 -1.11
C ILE A 724 25.64 63.22 0.42
N SER A 725 24.59 62.66 1.03
CA SER A 725 24.38 62.73 2.49
C SER A 725 24.11 61.37 3.13
N GLY A 726 24.25 61.27 4.45
CA GLY A 726 24.01 60.01 5.16
C GLY A 726 24.24 60.03 6.66
N SER A 727 24.07 58.87 7.31
CA SER A 727 24.29 58.66 8.74
C SER A 727 25.12 57.41 9.07
N VAL A 728 25.56 57.32 10.33
CA VAL A 728 26.15 56.11 10.92
C VAL A 728 25.25 55.56 12.02
N ASP A 729 25.08 54.24 12.05
CA ASP A 729 24.21 53.57 13.03
C ASP A 729 24.84 53.40 14.41
N ALA A 730 26.18 53.36 14.49
CA ALA A 730 26.90 53.31 15.76
C ALA A 730 28.30 53.96 15.68
N GLY A 731 28.61 54.82 16.66
CA GLY A 731 29.88 55.55 16.75
C GLY A 731 29.73 57.03 16.45
N ASN A 732 30.79 57.80 16.65
CA ASN A 732 30.87 59.22 16.31
C ASN A 732 31.77 59.42 15.08
N ILE A 733 31.29 60.17 14.09
CA ILE A 733 32.03 60.53 12.88
C ILE A 733 33.15 61.51 13.24
N ALA A 734 34.39 61.14 12.92
CA ALA A 734 35.58 61.96 13.13
C ALA A 734 35.90 62.83 11.89
N SER A 735 35.75 62.28 10.68
CA SER A 735 35.89 63.02 9.42
C SER A 735 35.24 62.28 8.25
N VAL A 736 34.88 63.02 7.20
CA VAL A 736 34.35 62.50 5.93
C VAL A 736 35.02 63.23 4.77
N THR A 737 35.36 62.49 3.71
CA THR A 737 35.97 63.02 2.49
C THR A 737 35.31 62.44 1.25
N ILE A 738 35.17 63.26 0.21
CA ILE A 738 34.72 62.85 -1.12
C ILE A 738 35.90 62.87 -2.11
N SER A 739 35.97 61.88 -3.00
CA SER A 739 37.17 61.56 -3.80
C SER A 739 37.64 62.63 -4.77
N ASP A 740 36.77 63.54 -5.17
CA ASP A 740 37.03 64.58 -6.17
C ASP A 740 37.39 65.95 -5.56
N GLY A 741 37.52 66.02 -4.23
CA GLY A 741 37.84 67.26 -3.52
C GLY A 741 36.64 68.17 -3.26
N GLY A 742 35.41 67.67 -3.42
CA GLY A 742 34.19 68.35 -2.96
C GLY A 742 34.20 68.67 -1.45
N THR A 743 33.27 69.51 -1.03
CA THR A 743 33.22 70.02 0.35
C THR A 743 32.32 69.15 1.22
N CYS A 744 32.89 68.53 2.25
CA CYS A 744 32.15 67.71 3.21
C CYS A 744 31.96 68.41 4.56
N SER A 745 30.82 68.16 5.19
CA SER A 745 30.50 68.54 6.56
C SER A 745 29.89 67.36 7.31
N ASN A 746 30.13 67.26 8.61
CA ASN A 746 29.60 66.18 9.44
C ASN A 746 29.20 66.66 10.84
N THR A 747 28.26 65.94 11.44
CA THR A 747 27.95 65.96 12.87
C THR A 747 28.50 64.70 13.54
N ASN A 748 28.10 64.41 14.78
CA ASN A 748 28.49 63.16 15.44
C ASN A 748 27.94 61.92 14.72
N SER A 749 26.76 62.00 14.07
CA SER A 749 26.10 60.82 13.50
C SER A 749 25.65 60.98 12.05
N THR A 750 25.81 62.15 11.44
CA THR A 750 25.41 62.42 10.03
C THR A 750 26.50 63.15 9.26
N TYR A 751 26.49 63.04 7.93
CA TYR A 751 27.40 63.75 7.02
C TYR A 751 26.69 64.24 5.76
N SER A 752 27.29 65.24 5.10
CA SER A 752 26.85 65.80 3.82
C SER A 752 28.05 66.34 3.04
N CYS A 753 28.23 65.86 1.80
CA CYS A 753 29.31 66.23 0.89
C CYS A 753 28.74 66.81 -0.42
N THR A 754 29.18 68.00 -0.82
CA THR A 754 28.73 68.67 -2.04
C THR A 754 29.86 68.73 -3.08
N THR A 755 29.53 68.43 -4.34
CA THR A 755 30.43 68.56 -5.50
C THR A 755 29.71 69.10 -6.74
N ALA A 756 30.42 69.34 -7.85
CA ALA A 756 29.91 69.97 -9.06
C ALA A 756 30.28 69.21 -10.34
N ILE A 757 29.36 69.17 -11.30
CA ILE A 757 29.52 68.63 -12.66
C ILE A 757 28.94 69.60 -13.69
N PHE A 758 29.39 69.53 -14.94
CA PHE A 758 28.78 70.36 -15.99
C PHE A 758 27.44 69.78 -16.42
N TYR A 759 26.58 70.64 -16.98
CA TYR A 759 25.26 70.24 -17.44
C TYR A 759 25.37 69.12 -18.48
N GLY A 760 24.80 67.94 -18.16
CA GLY A 760 24.82 66.76 -19.04
C GLY A 760 25.91 65.72 -18.72
N ASP A 761 26.85 66.03 -17.82
CA ASP A 761 27.86 65.07 -17.37
C ASP A 761 27.31 64.16 -16.26
N THR A 762 27.96 63.01 -16.06
CA THR A 762 27.72 62.11 -14.92
C THR A 762 28.91 62.14 -13.96
N TRP A 763 28.66 61.97 -12.66
CA TRP A 763 29.71 61.89 -11.65
C TRP A 763 29.99 60.44 -11.25
N SER A 764 31.28 60.10 -11.06
CA SER A 764 31.72 58.83 -10.47
C SER A 764 32.83 59.09 -9.46
N GLY A 765 32.72 58.51 -8.27
CA GLY A 765 33.64 58.77 -7.17
C GLY A 765 33.31 57.96 -5.91
N SER A 766 33.96 58.28 -4.80
CA SER A 766 33.77 57.58 -3.54
C SER A 766 33.68 58.52 -2.34
N VAL A 767 32.87 58.15 -1.36
CA VAL A 767 32.82 58.82 -0.05
C VAL A 767 33.49 57.91 0.98
N SER A 768 34.50 58.44 1.66
CA SER A 768 35.22 57.75 2.72
C SER A 768 34.95 58.42 4.06
N MET A 769 34.82 57.63 5.11
CA MET A 769 34.64 58.15 6.47
C MET A 769 35.54 57.48 7.48
N SER A 770 35.87 58.24 8.54
CA SER A 770 36.54 57.77 9.73
C SER A 770 35.63 58.00 10.94
N THR A 771 35.43 56.98 11.77
CA THR A 771 34.66 57.07 13.02
C THR A 771 35.49 56.54 14.19
N ASN A 772 34.95 56.63 15.41
CA ASN A 772 35.56 56.02 16.60
C ASN A 772 35.24 54.52 16.79
N LYS A 773 34.51 53.90 15.85
CA LYS A 773 34.19 52.47 15.79
C LYS A 773 34.62 51.91 14.42
N THR A 774 34.51 50.60 14.22
CA THR A 774 34.80 50.02 12.89
C THR A 774 33.59 50.23 11.98
N VAL A 775 33.81 50.66 10.74
CA VAL A 775 32.77 50.86 9.71
C VAL A 775 33.00 49.85 8.60
N CYS A 776 31.98 49.06 8.28
CA CYS A 776 32.13 47.94 7.36
C CYS A 776 32.08 48.37 5.88
N ASP A 777 31.32 49.41 5.55
CA ASP A 777 31.03 49.82 4.16
C ASP A 777 31.87 51.02 3.67
N SER A 778 33.02 51.31 4.29
CA SER A 778 33.88 52.47 3.96
C SER A 778 35.13 52.07 3.19
N PRO A 779 35.39 52.62 1.98
CA PRO A 779 34.65 53.69 1.29
C PRO A 779 33.46 53.21 0.45
N ALA A 780 32.39 54.01 0.42
CA ALA A 780 31.25 53.80 -0.48
C ALA A 780 31.56 54.35 -1.87
N THR A 781 31.32 53.55 -2.92
CA THR A 781 31.62 53.91 -4.31
C THR A 781 30.33 54.17 -5.10
N PHE A 782 30.34 55.20 -5.95
CA PHE A 782 29.21 55.63 -6.77
C PHE A 782 29.66 55.73 -8.22
N THR A 783 28.81 55.29 -9.15
CA THR A 783 29.09 55.31 -10.59
C THR A 783 27.92 55.95 -11.33
N ASN A 784 28.21 56.87 -12.23
CA ASN A 784 27.26 57.53 -13.14
C ASN A 784 26.05 58.20 -12.46
N ILE A 785 26.25 58.93 -11.36
CA ILE A 785 25.15 59.67 -10.71
C ILE A 785 24.97 61.04 -11.36
N THR A 786 23.71 61.48 -11.46
CA THR A 786 23.30 62.74 -12.11
C THR A 786 22.53 63.68 -11.18
N GLY A 787 22.54 63.43 -9.86
CA GLY A 787 21.79 64.21 -8.86
C GLY A 787 22.06 63.80 -7.40
N ASP A 788 21.33 64.41 -6.47
CA ASP A 788 21.50 64.20 -5.02
C ASP A 788 21.27 62.74 -4.61
N THR A 789 22.06 62.23 -3.65
CA THR A 789 22.01 60.82 -3.21
C THR A 789 22.15 60.67 -1.69
N THR A 790 21.46 59.68 -1.09
CA THR A 790 21.56 59.37 0.35
C THR A 790 22.13 57.97 0.57
N TYR A 791 23.15 57.84 1.43
CA TYR A 791 23.82 56.57 1.72
C TYR A 791 24.27 56.46 3.19
N ASN A 792 23.87 55.39 3.88
CA ASN A 792 24.17 55.17 5.30
C ASN A 792 25.24 54.09 5.49
N PHE A 793 26.12 54.29 6.48
CA PHE A 793 27.20 53.35 6.78
C PHE A 793 26.88 52.54 8.04
N ASN A 794 27.08 51.22 7.97
CA ASN A 794 26.91 50.33 9.12
C ASN A 794 28.14 50.31 10.01
N GLY A 795 27.94 50.60 11.31
CA GLY A 795 29.01 50.66 12.31
C GLY A 795 28.92 49.51 13.31
N GLU A 796 30.03 48.82 13.55
CA GLU A 796 30.07 47.67 14.47
C GLU A 796 31.11 47.81 15.59
N VAL A 797 30.89 47.04 16.66
CA VAL A 797 31.71 47.08 17.88
C VAL A 797 33.08 46.42 17.66
N GLN A 798 33.21 45.48 16.72
CA GLN A 798 34.47 44.80 16.38
C GLN A 798 34.58 44.57 14.87
N ALA A 799 35.80 44.72 14.32
CA ALA A 799 36.07 44.54 12.89
C ALA A 799 35.77 43.14 12.32
N ARG A 800 35.57 42.13 13.18
CA ARG A 800 35.30 40.74 12.76
C ARG A 800 33.84 40.44 12.44
N ASN A 801 32.93 41.35 12.73
CA ASN A 801 31.50 41.14 12.51
C ASN A 801 31.00 41.76 11.18
N CYS A 802 31.89 42.42 10.42
CA CYS A 802 31.54 43.03 9.14
C CYS A 802 31.21 41.91 8.12
N PRO A 803 29.99 41.92 7.51
CA PRO A 803 29.59 40.97 6.48
C PRO A 803 30.42 41.07 5.19
#